data_AF-A0A7J5L0E9-F1
#
_entry.id   AF-A0A7J5L0E9-F1
#
_cell.length_a   1.000
_cell.length_b   1.000
_cell.length_c   1.000
_cell.angle_alpha   90.00
_cell.angle_beta   90.00
_cell.angle_gamma   90.00
#
_symmetry.space_group_name_H-M   'P 1'
#
loop_
_entity.id
_entity.type
_entity.pdbx_description
1 polymer ?
#
loop_
_entity_poly.entity_id
_entity_poly.type
_entity_poly.pdbx_seq_one_letter_code
_entity_poly.pdbx_strand_id
1 'polypeptide(L)'
;MNDTNYNKNYTLEKHLKSLSETDKDYELLYSIWGLNKKNLTQGLNLVSNAYPHYSKHDISHSMTIINNIQCLLGEERIKRLGATDTFLILMACLTHDIGMILTYKIIEEEWGKDNFKNLLIRLSESSDLVISESAKLLLKPKDCNQDNFKWALEIKNAVIVLTAEIFRNKHAKQSADNILSNDEFKKLADNYYSEQLPNRFIELLADIALLHGESFNYLMSCLYPEANGYKGDYIHPRFIACMIRLGDLLDFDNNRFNEFSVASIKQMPETSISHQQKHAAVRHMLISPSKIEAELDCPNENVYRIARNWFDWLEEEVNNQSREWSNIVPSDLGGLPPIISKDSIRILYKGLQTSPELLNLKFTMSQNKIFNILQGGGIYKEPGFTFIREIVQNAFDASKIQMWNDIKSGIYDSYFMDNNINVDSISFPDEIMPSIYKQYPIDLNISWLNEQKDTIHIECTDKGTGISEATLLRMTKSVGDSHSGEQEYTDDYRKMPYWLKPTAAFGVGLQSIFFMKKTFEVETAFPNEKTKRIIFRSAADNQYCSIVEENINRKRGTTIKIDIKKDKFPELFGTSFSWDILDSTDIFKGDGDDIYLAKIDNFVNHTFRFVQNLCFNYRTINPERNFQNDISSDFKNYRSVDKDYKLSYKYLDGFLIFDFIEKQYGSSFRLWFNNDMKHHYGLSQRLLLRDVIVSNAKFNYWKTSFLGFEWNLNNQTTDTIVDISRDNLTYIGREWITNTLLSKLLPKIIELISDIFIQELGATTQIETIDIQYLNYSLTAYAYQKQIYDKSILSKIKIPHEIASYDKSEITAEKLLEATTLLLVNGFKTNGTNSIVQSEIERIEKQYNDVLSGYIIIWGGDYLYNSLMFNYICSEVLQYDNNCKIYKLQKITSSNFEHKPIRFNKNYLNILDYMGVHKCSRKTIYGLDEYPNISVRKYYISGFENFPQYSSCCIYSPFTNKSEIEDLLNNTRGKSETDIKNYIREKLSSYITPYLMGVIKKYNVHANISDEKIKEDYIKLIYDFINLKSES
;
A
#
# COMPACT_ATOMS: atom_id res chain seq x y z
N MET A 1 36.87 -46.30 -40.23
CA MET A 1 36.30 -47.00 -41.40
C MET A 1 35.49 -48.16 -40.84
N ASN A 2 34.17 -48.25 -40.92
CA ASN A 2 33.19 -47.58 -41.78
C ASN A 2 31.84 -47.43 -41.07
N ASP A 3 31.06 -46.48 -41.59
CA ASP A 3 29.61 -46.30 -41.48
C ASP A 3 29.02 -45.70 -40.20
N THR A 4 29.12 -44.37 -40.11
CA THR A 4 28.05 -43.55 -39.53
C THR A 4 27.55 -42.57 -40.59
N ASN A 5 27.03 -43.10 -41.69
CA ASN A 5 26.05 -42.35 -42.47
C ASN A 5 24.83 -42.18 -41.57
N TYR A 6 24.62 -40.97 -41.03
CA TYR A 6 23.40 -40.57 -40.35
C TYR A 6 22.23 -40.79 -41.32
N ASN A 7 21.56 -41.93 -41.20
CA ASN A 7 20.37 -42.22 -41.96
C ASN A 7 19.26 -41.38 -41.35
N LYS A 8 18.78 -40.37 -42.09
CA LYS A 8 17.69 -39.47 -41.71
C LYS A 8 16.31 -40.17 -41.65
N ASN A 9 16.29 -41.49 -41.45
CA ASN A 9 15.22 -42.35 -41.95
C ASN A 9 14.42 -43.11 -40.89
N TYR A 10 14.78 -43.11 -39.61
CA TYR A 10 14.00 -43.80 -38.56
C TYR A 10 13.44 -42.81 -37.53
N THR A 11 12.13 -42.54 -37.59
CA THR A 11 11.39 -41.58 -36.76
C THR A 11 10.54 -42.30 -35.72
N LEU A 12 10.05 -41.59 -34.69
CA LEU A 12 9.10 -42.16 -33.71
C LEU A 12 7.85 -42.70 -34.40
N GLU A 13 7.32 -41.98 -35.40
CA GLU A 13 6.16 -42.41 -36.18
C GLU A 13 6.44 -43.67 -37.01
N LYS A 14 7.63 -43.77 -37.65
CA LYS A 14 8.04 -45.00 -38.35
C LYS A 14 8.28 -46.16 -37.39
N HIS A 15 8.78 -45.89 -36.20
CA HIS A 15 9.00 -46.89 -35.17
C HIS A 15 7.66 -47.47 -34.67
N LEU A 16 6.70 -46.62 -34.32
CA LEU A 16 5.34 -47.05 -33.93
C LEU A 16 4.68 -47.87 -35.05
N LYS A 17 4.80 -47.43 -36.30
CA LYS A 17 4.30 -48.18 -37.46
C LYS A 17 4.96 -49.57 -37.55
N SER A 18 6.29 -49.64 -37.46
CA SER A 18 7.03 -50.90 -37.51
C SER A 18 6.62 -51.87 -36.40
N LEU A 19 6.38 -51.36 -35.18
CA LEU A 19 5.90 -52.17 -34.06
C LEU A 19 4.48 -52.70 -34.32
N SER A 20 3.59 -51.88 -34.88
CA SER A 20 2.24 -52.30 -35.26
C SER A 20 2.17 -53.33 -36.38
N GLU A 21 3.15 -53.33 -37.29
CA GLU A 21 3.28 -54.33 -38.35
C GLU A 21 3.86 -55.65 -37.83
N THR A 22 4.66 -55.59 -36.76
CA THR A 22 5.30 -56.76 -36.14
C THR A 22 4.35 -57.46 -35.17
N ASP A 23 3.59 -56.69 -34.39
CA ASP A 23 2.60 -57.19 -33.44
C ASP A 23 1.26 -56.46 -33.63
N LYS A 24 0.24 -57.22 -34.02
CA LYS A 24 -1.11 -56.72 -34.30
C LYS A 24 -1.77 -56.10 -33.07
N ASP A 25 -1.35 -56.47 -31.86
CA ASP A 25 -1.88 -55.85 -30.65
C ASP A 25 -1.60 -54.32 -30.62
N TYR A 26 -0.60 -53.81 -31.33
CA TYR A 26 -0.29 -52.37 -31.40
C TYR A 26 -0.90 -51.62 -32.60
N GLU A 27 -1.63 -52.29 -33.50
CA GLU A 27 -2.30 -51.66 -34.66
C GLU A 27 -3.28 -50.55 -34.24
N LEU A 28 -3.93 -50.74 -33.09
CA LEU A 28 -4.84 -49.75 -32.51
C LEU A 28 -4.11 -48.43 -32.17
N LEU A 29 -2.91 -48.49 -31.56
CA LEU A 29 -2.15 -47.30 -31.16
C LEU A 29 -1.75 -46.46 -32.38
N TYR A 30 -1.25 -47.11 -33.43
CA TYR A 30 -0.87 -46.42 -34.67
C TYR A 30 -2.09 -45.82 -35.39
N SER A 31 -3.23 -46.50 -35.38
CA SER A 31 -4.48 -46.00 -35.98
C SER A 31 -5.00 -44.76 -35.25
N ILE A 32 -5.00 -44.77 -33.92
CA ILE A 32 -5.41 -43.63 -33.08
C ILE A 32 -4.48 -42.45 -33.31
N TRP A 33 -3.16 -42.67 -33.35
CA TRP A 33 -2.19 -41.63 -33.69
C TRP A 33 -2.50 -40.96 -35.04
N GLY A 34 -2.68 -41.76 -36.10
CA GLY A 34 -2.92 -41.24 -37.44
C GLY A 34 -4.21 -40.41 -37.54
N LEU A 35 -5.25 -40.84 -36.84
CA LEU A 35 -6.52 -40.12 -36.76
C LEU A 35 -6.39 -38.81 -35.99
N ASN A 36 -5.75 -38.85 -34.82
CA ASN A 36 -5.58 -37.68 -33.95
C ASN A 36 -4.68 -36.62 -34.56
N LYS A 37 -3.60 -37.03 -35.22
CA LYS A 37 -2.76 -36.13 -36.00
C LYS A 37 -3.59 -35.35 -37.02
N LYS A 38 -4.50 -36.02 -37.74
CA LYS A 38 -5.38 -35.37 -38.73
C LYS A 38 -6.41 -34.44 -38.08
N ASN A 39 -7.07 -34.89 -37.02
CA ASN A 39 -8.15 -34.14 -36.37
C ASN A 39 -7.62 -32.90 -35.62
N LEU A 40 -6.58 -33.07 -34.79
CA LEU A 40 -6.02 -32.00 -33.97
C LEU A 40 -5.31 -30.93 -34.82
N THR A 41 -4.79 -31.28 -36.00
CA THR A 41 -4.22 -30.31 -36.94
C THR A 41 -5.20 -29.16 -37.23
N GLN A 42 -6.50 -29.46 -37.36
CA GLN A 42 -7.49 -28.44 -37.66
C GLN A 42 -7.67 -27.45 -36.50
N GLY A 43 -7.71 -27.95 -35.27
CA GLY A 43 -7.84 -27.14 -34.06
C GLY A 43 -6.58 -26.32 -33.77
N LEU A 44 -5.40 -26.95 -33.81
CA LEU A 44 -4.12 -26.29 -33.53
C LEU A 44 -3.83 -25.14 -34.51
N ASN A 45 -4.23 -25.25 -35.77
CA ASN A 45 -4.08 -24.15 -36.73
C ASN A 45 -4.89 -22.89 -36.35
N LEU A 46 -5.97 -23.03 -35.57
CA LEU A 46 -6.79 -21.91 -35.10
C LEU A 46 -6.17 -21.12 -33.94
N VAL A 47 -5.11 -21.64 -33.30
CA VAL A 47 -4.41 -20.94 -32.19
C VAL A 47 -3.93 -19.55 -32.62
N SER A 48 -3.52 -19.41 -33.88
CA SER A 48 -3.08 -18.14 -34.47
C SER A 48 -4.15 -17.02 -34.45
N ASN A 49 -5.44 -17.36 -34.34
CA ASN A 49 -6.53 -16.39 -34.26
C ASN A 49 -6.56 -15.66 -32.91
N ALA A 50 -6.32 -16.40 -31.82
CA ALA A 50 -6.31 -15.84 -30.47
C ALA A 50 -4.93 -15.30 -30.07
N TYR A 51 -3.85 -15.85 -30.65
CA TYR A 51 -2.47 -15.52 -30.32
C TYR A 51 -1.66 -14.99 -31.53
N PRO A 52 -2.15 -13.99 -32.28
CA PRO A 52 -1.53 -13.56 -33.55
C PRO A 52 -0.13 -12.94 -33.40
N HIS A 53 0.24 -12.49 -32.19
CA HIS A 53 1.50 -11.84 -31.86
C HIS A 53 2.45 -12.71 -31.03
N TYR A 54 2.14 -13.99 -30.87
CA TYR A 54 3.02 -14.95 -30.22
C TYR A 54 3.77 -15.81 -31.24
N SER A 55 4.70 -16.63 -30.77
CA SER A 55 5.27 -17.69 -31.58
C SER A 55 4.18 -18.64 -32.06
N LYS A 56 4.45 -19.33 -33.17
CA LYS A 56 3.59 -20.37 -33.75
C LYS A 56 3.45 -21.50 -32.73
N HIS A 57 2.22 -21.79 -32.34
CA HIS A 57 1.81 -22.97 -31.57
C HIS A 57 0.74 -23.75 -32.35
N ASP A 58 0.89 -23.78 -33.68
CA ASP A 58 0.09 -24.60 -34.58
C ASP A 58 0.71 -26.02 -34.70
N ILE A 59 0.20 -26.85 -35.61
CA ILE A 59 0.72 -28.21 -35.80
C ILE A 59 2.23 -28.25 -36.09
N SER A 60 2.81 -27.20 -36.70
CA SER A 60 4.24 -27.15 -37.00
C SER A 60 5.10 -27.13 -35.74
N HIS A 61 4.58 -26.55 -34.64
CA HIS A 61 5.24 -26.54 -33.34
C HIS A 61 5.33 -27.96 -32.76
N SER A 62 4.19 -28.67 -32.65
CA SER A 62 4.17 -30.05 -32.16
C SER A 62 5.08 -30.97 -32.98
N MET A 63 5.11 -30.80 -34.31
CA MET A 63 6.01 -31.57 -35.18
C MET A 63 7.49 -31.20 -34.97
N THR A 64 7.78 -29.94 -34.63
CA THR A 64 9.15 -29.49 -34.29
C THR A 64 9.60 -30.09 -32.95
N ILE A 65 8.74 -30.13 -31.94
CA ILE A 65 9.00 -30.83 -30.67
C ILE A 65 9.31 -32.32 -30.92
N ILE A 66 8.49 -33.01 -31.72
CA ILE A 66 8.75 -34.41 -32.12
C ILE A 66 10.14 -34.53 -32.78
N ASN A 67 10.48 -33.61 -33.68
CA ASN A 67 11.80 -33.62 -34.32
C ASN A 67 12.94 -33.37 -33.34
N ASN A 68 12.79 -32.46 -32.39
CA ASN A 68 13.78 -32.17 -31.36
C ASN A 68 14.02 -33.40 -30.46
N ILE A 69 12.94 -34.06 -30.01
CA ILE A 69 13.03 -35.31 -29.24
C ILE A 69 13.72 -36.40 -30.06
N GLN A 70 13.38 -36.55 -31.34
CA GLN A 70 14.05 -37.52 -32.21
C GLN A 70 15.54 -37.24 -32.39
N CYS A 71 15.94 -35.97 -32.51
CA CYS A 71 17.34 -35.58 -32.59
C CYS A 71 18.08 -35.85 -31.28
N LEU A 72 17.42 -35.64 -30.13
CA LEU A 72 17.97 -35.89 -28.81
C LEU A 72 18.13 -37.39 -28.50
N LEU A 73 17.20 -38.22 -28.96
CA LEU A 73 17.27 -39.68 -28.75
C LEU A 73 18.20 -40.35 -29.76
N GLY A 74 18.12 -39.94 -31.03
CA GLY A 74 18.80 -40.63 -32.12
C GLY A 74 18.17 -41.99 -32.45
N GLU A 75 18.54 -42.53 -33.61
CA GLU A 75 17.93 -43.76 -34.15
C GLU A 75 18.04 -44.96 -33.20
N GLU A 76 19.19 -45.13 -32.55
CA GLU A 76 19.46 -46.29 -31.69
C GLU A 76 18.61 -46.31 -30.41
N ARG A 77 18.32 -45.14 -29.82
CA ARG A 77 17.43 -45.06 -28.64
C ARG A 77 15.96 -45.15 -29.05
N ILE A 78 15.58 -44.55 -30.18
CA ILE A 78 14.21 -44.65 -30.70
C ILE A 78 13.82 -46.11 -30.90
N LYS A 79 14.69 -46.94 -31.48
CA LYS A 79 14.43 -48.37 -31.72
C LYS A 79 14.22 -49.21 -30.46
N ARG A 80 14.59 -48.70 -29.28
CA ARG A 80 14.48 -49.40 -27.99
C ARG A 80 13.22 -49.00 -27.22
N LEU A 81 12.44 -48.05 -27.71
CA LEU A 81 11.22 -47.64 -27.02
C LEU A 81 10.12 -48.69 -27.21
N GLY A 82 9.29 -48.85 -26.18
CA GLY A 82 8.05 -49.61 -26.29
C GLY A 82 7.07 -48.93 -27.25
N ALA A 83 6.08 -49.69 -27.72
CA ALA A 83 5.00 -49.15 -28.55
C ALA A 83 4.20 -48.10 -27.78
N THR A 84 3.99 -48.33 -26.49
CA THR A 84 3.17 -47.45 -25.65
C THR A 84 3.87 -46.13 -25.34
N ASP A 85 5.16 -46.16 -24.99
CA ASP A 85 5.97 -44.94 -24.80
C ASP A 85 6.04 -44.12 -26.09
N THR A 86 6.30 -44.78 -27.23
CA THR A 86 6.38 -44.11 -28.53
C THR A 86 5.06 -43.43 -28.88
N PHE A 87 3.94 -44.11 -28.66
CA PHE A 87 2.60 -43.56 -28.88
C PHE A 87 2.33 -42.35 -27.97
N LEU A 88 2.63 -42.46 -26.67
CA LEU A 88 2.37 -41.39 -25.70
C LEU A 88 3.25 -40.17 -25.91
N ILE A 89 4.51 -40.31 -26.33
CA ILE A 89 5.36 -39.17 -26.72
C ILE A 89 4.73 -38.42 -27.90
N LEU A 90 4.33 -39.16 -28.94
CA LEU A 90 3.71 -38.57 -30.13
C LEU A 90 2.40 -37.84 -29.78
N MET A 91 1.53 -38.48 -29.00
CA MET A 91 0.28 -37.88 -28.54
C MET A 91 0.53 -36.66 -27.65
N ALA A 92 1.42 -36.75 -26.65
CA ALA A 92 1.71 -35.65 -25.74
C ALA A 92 2.23 -34.40 -26.47
N CYS A 93 3.05 -34.56 -27.51
CA CYS A 93 3.48 -33.44 -28.37
C CYS A 93 2.29 -32.70 -29.03
N LEU A 94 1.25 -33.42 -29.44
CA LEU A 94 0.05 -32.81 -30.02
C LEU A 94 -0.85 -32.17 -28.97
N THR A 95 -0.75 -32.59 -27.70
CA THR A 95 -1.81 -32.34 -26.70
C THR A 95 -1.39 -31.43 -25.58
N HIS A 96 -0.09 -31.21 -25.35
CA HIS A 96 0.39 -30.37 -24.25
C HIS A 96 -0.13 -28.91 -24.31
N ASP A 97 -0.34 -28.40 -25.53
CA ASP A 97 -0.75 -27.01 -25.80
C ASP A 97 -2.19 -26.84 -26.31
N ILE A 98 -3.02 -27.88 -26.29
CA ILE A 98 -4.40 -27.78 -26.83
C ILE A 98 -5.28 -26.81 -26.05
N GLY A 99 -4.90 -26.46 -24.81
CA GLY A 99 -5.51 -25.39 -24.03
C GLY A 99 -5.41 -24.02 -24.70
N MET A 100 -4.50 -23.83 -25.66
CA MET A 100 -4.43 -22.61 -26.48
C MET A 100 -5.55 -22.54 -27.53
N ILE A 101 -6.33 -23.60 -27.74
CA ILE A 101 -7.51 -23.57 -28.62
C ILE A 101 -8.66 -22.93 -27.86
N LEU A 102 -8.88 -21.63 -28.07
CA LEU A 102 -9.93 -20.87 -27.38
C LEU A 102 -11.23 -20.85 -28.19
N THR A 103 -12.29 -21.40 -27.61
CA THR A 103 -13.67 -21.20 -28.10
C THR A 103 -14.24 -19.91 -27.51
N TYR A 104 -15.32 -19.40 -28.13
CA TYR A 104 -16.00 -18.22 -27.60
C TYR A 104 -16.51 -18.44 -26.17
N LYS A 105 -17.07 -19.62 -25.87
CA LYS A 105 -17.59 -19.98 -24.55
C LYS A 105 -16.51 -19.91 -23.47
N ILE A 106 -15.31 -20.42 -23.75
CA ILE A 106 -14.16 -20.35 -22.83
C ILE A 106 -13.82 -18.89 -22.50
N ILE A 107 -13.79 -18.02 -23.52
CA ILE A 107 -13.51 -16.59 -23.33
C ILE A 107 -14.64 -15.93 -22.54
N GLU A 108 -15.89 -16.21 -22.87
CA GLU A 108 -17.08 -15.66 -22.21
C GLU A 108 -17.15 -16.05 -20.73
N GLU A 109 -16.89 -17.31 -20.39
CA GLU A 109 -16.86 -17.79 -19.01
C GLU A 109 -15.78 -17.10 -18.18
N GLU A 110 -14.60 -16.85 -18.75
CA GLU A 110 -13.52 -16.16 -18.05
C GLU A 110 -13.82 -14.66 -17.89
N TRP A 111 -14.33 -14.02 -18.93
CA TRP A 111 -14.66 -12.59 -18.93
C TRP A 111 -15.90 -12.28 -18.11
N GLY A 112 -16.79 -13.25 -17.92
CA GLY A 112 -17.99 -13.17 -17.08
C GLY A 112 -17.73 -13.30 -15.58
N LYS A 113 -16.49 -13.57 -15.15
CA LYS A 113 -16.15 -13.68 -13.72
C LYS A 113 -16.25 -12.32 -13.01
N ASP A 114 -16.82 -12.31 -11.80
CA ASP A 114 -16.98 -11.09 -10.98
C ASP A 114 -15.66 -10.34 -10.74
N ASN A 115 -14.54 -11.06 -10.71
CA ASN A 115 -13.21 -10.50 -10.47
C ASN A 115 -12.48 -10.01 -11.74
N PHE A 116 -13.08 -10.16 -12.93
CA PHE A 116 -12.45 -9.78 -14.21
C PHE A 116 -12.08 -8.29 -14.25
N LYS A 117 -12.91 -7.41 -13.67
CA LYS A 117 -12.60 -5.98 -13.56
C LYS A 117 -11.30 -5.71 -12.78
N ASN A 118 -11.04 -6.48 -11.72
CA ASN A 118 -9.80 -6.35 -10.95
C ASN A 118 -8.58 -6.85 -11.74
N LEU A 119 -8.75 -7.90 -12.54
CA LEU A 119 -7.73 -8.36 -13.48
C LEU A 119 -7.39 -7.26 -14.49
N LEU A 120 -8.39 -6.58 -15.07
CA LEU A 120 -8.17 -5.44 -15.96
C LEU A 120 -7.46 -4.27 -15.26
N ILE A 121 -7.81 -3.94 -14.01
CA ILE A 121 -7.12 -2.88 -13.25
C ILE A 121 -5.64 -3.22 -13.08
N ARG A 122 -5.31 -4.46 -12.70
CA ARG A 122 -3.92 -4.90 -12.60
C ARG A 122 -3.18 -4.86 -13.94
N LEU A 123 -3.81 -5.30 -15.02
CA LEU A 123 -3.22 -5.22 -16.37
C LEU A 123 -3.04 -3.75 -16.82
N SER A 124 -3.87 -2.83 -16.33
CA SER A 124 -3.73 -1.38 -16.58
C SER A 124 -2.48 -0.76 -15.95
N GLU A 125 -1.89 -1.44 -14.97
CA GLU A 125 -0.64 -1.07 -14.28
C GLU A 125 0.58 -1.84 -14.81
N SER A 126 0.40 -2.66 -15.86
CA SER A 126 1.51 -3.38 -16.51
C SER A 126 2.60 -2.42 -17.00
N SER A 127 3.86 -2.86 -16.91
CA SER A 127 4.99 -2.15 -17.51
C SER A 127 4.94 -2.16 -19.04
N ASP A 128 4.26 -3.14 -19.64
CA ASP A 128 4.04 -3.19 -21.09
C ASP A 128 2.94 -2.20 -21.47
N LEU A 129 3.31 -1.18 -22.25
CA LEU A 129 2.41 -0.09 -22.63
C LEU A 129 1.19 -0.59 -23.43
N VAL A 130 1.36 -1.59 -24.29
CA VAL A 130 0.25 -2.09 -25.14
C VAL A 130 -0.79 -2.81 -24.30
N ILE A 131 -0.35 -3.61 -23.32
CA ILE A 131 -1.23 -4.29 -22.36
C ILE A 131 -1.92 -3.24 -21.47
N SER A 132 -1.15 -2.30 -20.91
CA SER A 132 -1.67 -1.24 -20.04
C SER A 132 -2.73 -0.38 -20.73
N GLU A 133 -2.46 0.07 -21.95
CA GLU A 133 -3.39 0.89 -22.73
C GLU A 133 -4.63 0.09 -23.15
N SER A 134 -4.48 -1.17 -23.55
CA SER A 134 -5.61 -2.05 -23.89
C SER A 134 -6.55 -2.23 -22.70
N ALA A 135 -6.00 -2.45 -21.50
CA ALA A 135 -6.80 -2.59 -20.29
C ALA A 135 -7.49 -1.28 -19.87
N LYS A 136 -6.78 -0.14 -19.97
CA LYS A 136 -7.36 1.20 -19.72
C LYS A 136 -8.53 1.50 -20.66
N LEU A 137 -8.40 1.10 -21.93
CA LEU A 137 -9.45 1.28 -22.94
C LEU A 137 -10.72 0.50 -22.61
N LEU A 138 -10.60 -0.74 -22.14
CA LEU A 138 -11.77 -1.54 -21.72
C LEU A 138 -12.39 -1.06 -20.39
N LEU A 139 -11.59 -0.50 -19.48
CA LEU A 139 -12.08 0.03 -18.19
C LEU A 139 -12.86 1.35 -18.34
N LYS A 140 -12.46 2.18 -19.30
CA LYS A 140 -13.11 3.45 -19.62
C LYS A 140 -13.28 3.53 -21.15
N PRO A 141 -14.31 2.86 -21.69
CA PRO A 141 -14.60 2.95 -23.12
C PRO A 141 -14.80 4.42 -23.51
N LYS A 142 -14.28 4.81 -24.68
CA LYS A 142 -14.50 6.17 -25.22
C LYS A 142 -16.01 6.40 -25.41
N ASP A 143 -16.48 7.63 -25.19
CA ASP A 143 -17.88 8.01 -25.42
C ASP A 143 -18.30 7.65 -26.86
N CYS A 144 -19.34 6.82 -26.98
CA CYS A 144 -19.86 6.29 -28.25
C CYS A 144 -20.56 7.35 -29.14
N ASN A 145 -20.49 8.63 -28.77
CA ASN A 145 -21.16 9.76 -29.43
C ASN A 145 -20.31 10.42 -30.54
N GLN A 146 -19.32 9.73 -31.11
CA GLN A 146 -18.50 10.23 -32.22
C GLN A 146 -18.81 9.49 -33.52
N ASP A 147 -18.99 10.22 -34.63
CA ASP A 147 -19.23 9.68 -35.99
C ASP A 147 -18.07 8.82 -36.57
N ASN A 148 -17.02 8.55 -35.78
CA ASN A 148 -15.83 7.82 -36.19
C ASN A 148 -15.78 6.42 -35.56
N PHE A 149 -16.20 5.40 -36.31
CA PHE A 149 -16.23 3.99 -35.87
C PHE A 149 -14.85 3.31 -35.67
N LYS A 150 -13.72 4.02 -35.86
CA LYS A 150 -12.37 3.45 -35.64
C LYS A 150 -12.17 2.89 -34.22
N TRP A 151 -12.88 3.44 -33.23
CA TRP A 151 -12.83 2.95 -31.85
C TRP A 151 -13.18 1.45 -31.75
N ALA A 152 -14.07 0.93 -32.60
CA ALA A 152 -14.47 -0.49 -32.57
C ALA A 152 -13.30 -1.42 -32.93
N LEU A 153 -12.43 -0.99 -33.85
CA LEU A 153 -11.20 -1.71 -34.19
C LEU A 153 -10.17 -1.66 -33.05
N GLU A 154 -10.10 -0.54 -32.33
CA GLU A 154 -9.23 -0.41 -31.14
C GLU A 154 -9.68 -1.35 -30.02
N ILE A 155 -11.00 -1.45 -29.79
CA ILE A 155 -11.59 -2.41 -28.83
C ILE A 155 -11.31 -3.84 -29.27
N LYS A 156 -11.53 -4.19 -30.54
CA LYS A 156 -11.20 -5.52 -31.07
C LYS A 156 -9.74 -5.88 -30.80
N ASN A 157 -8.80 -4.96 -31.08
CA ASN A 157 -7.39 -5.19 -30.83
C ASN A 157 -7.08 -5.39 -29.33
N ALA A 158 -7.65 -4.55 -28.47
CA ALA A 158 -7.50 -4.68 -27.02
C ALA A 158 -8.00 -6.03 -26.51
N VAL A 159 -9.15 -6.49 -27.01
CA VAL A 159 -9.70 -7.82 -26.68
C VAL A 159 -8.72 -8.93 -27.08
N ILE A 160 -8.15 -8.89 -28.28
CA ILE A 160 -7.18 -9.89 -28.74
C ILE A 160 -5.94 -9.91 -27.84
N VAL A 161 -5.32 -8.76 -27.59
CA VAL A 161 -4.10 -8.64 -26.77
C VAL A 161 -4.34 -9.18 -25.36
N LEU A 162 -5.42 -8.74 -24.71
CA LEU A 162 -5.72 -9.14 -23.34
C LEU A 162 -6.14 -10.60 -23.25
N THR A 163 -6.89 -11.13 -24.23
CA THR A 163 -7.25 -12.55 -24.26
C THR A 163 -6.00 -13.42 -24.33
N ALA A 164 -5.07 -13.09 -25.22
CA ALA A 164 -3.82 -13.83 -25.35
C ALA A 164 -3.01 -13.82 -24.05
N GLU A 165 -2.89 -12.66 -23.39
CA GLU A 165 -2.18 -12.52 -22.12
C GLU A 165 -2.81 -13.33 -20.97
N ILE A 166 -4.15 -13.31 -20.87
CA ILE A 166 -4.89 -13.99 -19.80
C ILE A 166 -4.78 -15.51 -19.93
N PHE A 167 -5.01 -16.03 -21.15
CA PHE A 167 -5.07 -17.47 -21.37
C PHE A 167 -3.70 -18.12 -21.55
N ARG A 168 -2.66 -17.36 -21.93
CA ARG A 168 -1.27 -17.85 -21.93
C ARG A 168 -0.87 -18.39 -20.56
N ASN A 169 -1.23 -17.75 -19.45
CA ASN A 169 -0.84 -18.24 -18.12
C ASN A 169 -1.66 -19.45 -17.65
N LYS A 170 -2.70 -19.85 -18.39
CA LYS A 170 -3.63 -20.93 -18.02
C LYS A 170 -3.54 -22.14 -18.95
N HIS A 171 -2.85 -22.03 -20.07
CA HIS A 171 -2.89 -23.02 -21.15
C HIS A 171 -2.54 -24.44 -20.67
N ALA A 172 -1.51 -24.64 -19.84
CA ALA A 172 -1.13 -25.96 -19.35
C ALA A 172 -2.27 -26.67 -18.58
N LYS A 173 -2.87 -25.97 -17.61
CA LYS A 173 -4.03 -26.47 -16.88
C LYS A 173 -5.23 -26.66 -17.79
N GLN A 174 -5.46 -25.72 -18.70
CA GLN A 174 -6.57 -25.79 -19.64
C GLN A 174 -6.42 -26.94 -20.63
N SER A 175 -5.19 -27.28 -21.04
CA SER A 175 -4.90 -28.47 -21.84
C SER A 175 -5.31 -29.72 -21.08
N ALA A 176 -4.93 -29.84 -19.81
CA ALA A 176 -5.33 -30.96 -18.95
C ALA A 176 -6.86 -31.05 -18.80
N ASP A 177 -7.52 -29.93 -18.49
CA ASP A 177 -8.97 -29.85 -18.36
C ASP A 177 -9.67 -30.25 -19.67
N ASN A 178 -9.18 -29.77 -20.83
CA ASN A 178 -9.73 -30.10 -22.14
C ASN A 178 -9.57 -31.60 -22.47
N ILE A 179 -8.43 -32.21 -22.11
CA ILE A 179 -8.18 -33.65 -22.28
C ILE A 179 -9.15 -34.48 -21.41
N LEU A 180 -9.46 -34.02 -20.19
CA LEU A 180 -10.33 -34.71 -19.24
C LEU A 180 -11.83 -34.42 -19.43
N SER A 181 -12.19 -33.31 -20.07
CA SER A 181 -13.59 -32.86 -20.21
C SER A 181 -14.43 -33.76 -21.13
N ASN A 182 -15.73 -33.87 -20.83
CA ASN A 182 -16.65 -34.73 -21.58
C ASN A 182 -17.59 -34.00 -22.57
N ASP A 183 -17.59 -32.66 -22.65
CA ASP A 183 -18.74 -31.93 -23.22
C ASP A 183 -18.56 -31.37 -24.65
N GLU A 184 -17.60 -30.48 -24.90
CA GLU A 184 -17.54 -29.68 -26.15
C GLU A 184 -16.27 -29.94 -26.96
N PHE A 185 -15.11 -29.92 -26.30
CA PHE A 185 -13.85 -30.32 -26.92
C PHE A 185 -13.91 -31.77 -27.40
N LYS A 186 -14.51 -32.67 -26.61
CA LYS A 186 -14.72 -34.08 -26.97
C LYS A 186 -15.61 -34.26 -28.21
N LYS A 187 -16.69 -33.47 -28.36
CA LYS A 187 -17.57 -33.52 -29.56
C LYS A 187 -16.85 -33.02 -30.82
N LEU A 188 -16.01 -32.00 -30.70
CA LEU A 188 -15.21 -31.48 -31.81
C LEU A 188 -14.02 -32.38 -32.15
N ALA A 189 -13.49 -33.06 -31.14
CA ALA A 189 -12.41 -34.03 -31.24
C ALA A 189 -12.92 -35.48 -31.26
N ASP A 190 -14.19 -35.72 -31.61
CA ASP A 190 -14.80 -37.06 -31.60
C ASP A 190 -13.83 -38.01 -32.35
N ASN A 191 -13.45 -39.10 -31.67
CA ASN A 191 -12.35 -40.04 -31.96
C ASN A 191 -10.95 -39.73 -31.38
N TYR A 192 -10.80 -38.76 -30.49
CA TYR A 192 -9.55 -38.48 -29.76
C TYR A 192 -9.04 -39.69 -28.95
N TYR A 193 -9.97 -40.54 -28.52
CA TYR A 193 -9.75 -41.69 -27.66
C TYR A 193 -10.63 -42.87 -28.12
N SER A 194 -10.11 -44.09 -27.98
CA SER A 194 -10.87 -45.32 -28.18
C SER A 194 -11.21 -45.93 -26.82
N GLU A 195 -12.45 -46.39 -26.63
CA GLU A 195 -12.87 -47.14 -25.42
C GLU A 195 -12.02 -48.41 -25.19
N GLN A 196 -11.28 -48.85 -26.20
CA GLN A 196 -10.36 -49.99 -26.13
C GLN A 196 -9.01 -49.65 -25.49
N LEU A 197 -8.69 -48.38 -25.27
CA LEU A 197 -7.52 -47.96 -24.50
C LEU A 197 -7.86 -47.85 -23.00
N PRO A 198 -6.87 -47.95 -22.10
CA PRO A 198 -7.06 -47.66 -20.68
C PRO A 198 -7.22 -46.16 -20.40
N ASN A 199 -8.21 -45.77 -19.58
CA ASN A 199 -8.45 -44.35 -19.21
C ASN A 199 -7.22 -43.68 -18.59
N ARG A 200 -6.40 -44.43 -17.86
CA ARG A 200 -5.14 -43.94 -17.27
C ARG A 200 -4.14 -43.35 -18.28
N PHE A 201 -4.26 -43.64 -19.58
CA PHE A 201 -3.43 -43.00 -20.60
C PHE A 201 -3.89 -41.57 -20.91
N ILE A 202 -5.21 -41.34 -20.87
CA ILE A 202 -5.79 -39.99 -21.00
C ILE A 202 -5.47 -39.15 -19.77
N GLU A 203 -5.60 -39.73 -18.58
CA GLU A 203 -5.18 -39.09 -17.33
C GLU A 203 -3.69 -38.72 -17.38
N LEU A 204 -2.82 -39.63 -17.85
CA LEU A 204 -1.41 -39.34 -18.01
C LEU A 204 -1.12 -38.23 -19.03
N LEU A 205 -1.83 -38.18 -20.16
CA LEU A 205 -1.68 -37.08 -21.13
C LEU A 205 -2.10 -35.74 -20.53
N ALA A 206 -3.17 -35.74 -19.71
CA ALA A 206 -3.60 -34.55 -18.98
C ALA A 206 -2.55 -34.12 -17.93
N ASP A 207 -2.01 -35.07 -17.16
CA ASP A 207 -0.95 -34.81 -16.20
C ASP A 207 0.30 -34.24 -16.87
N ILE A 208 0.72 -34.80 -18.01
CA ILE A 208 1.87 -34.28 -18.78
C ILE A 208 1.58 -32.85 -19.28
N ALA A 209 0.37 -32.60 -19.80
CA ALA A 209 -0.03 -31.29 -20.28
C ALA A 209 -0.09 -30.26 -19.14
N LEU A 210 -0.45 -30.63 -17.92
CA LEU A 210 -0.37 -29.75 -16.76
C LEU A 210 1.09 -29.51 -16.35
N LEU A 211 1.86 -30.60 -16.22
CA LEU A 211 3.20 -30.59 -15.62
C LEU A 211 4.30 -30.01 -16.53
N HIS A 212 4.03 -29.80 -17.83
CA HIS A 212 5.04 -29.20 -18.71
C HIS A 212 5.37 -27.74 -18.33
N GLY A 213 4.42 -27.01 -17.73
CA GLY A 213 4.61 -25.65 -17.20
C GLY A 213 5.07 -25.59 -15.74
N GLU A 214 5.18 -26.72 -15.05
CA GLU A 214 5.45 -26.80 -13.60
C GLU A 214 6.93 -26.98 -13.27
N SER A 215 7.28 -26.95 -11.97
CA SER A 215 8.66 -27.22 -11.53
C SER A 215 9.07 -28.70 -11.72
N PHE A 216 10.34 -28.94 -12.01
CA PHE A 216 10.89 -30.30 -12.18
C PHE A 216 10.63 -31.20 -10.96
N ASN A 217 10.81 -30.68 -9.75
CA ASN A 217 10.59 -31.45 -8.52
C ASN A 217 9.12 -31.88 -8.35
N TYR A 218 8.18 -31.01 -8.73
CA TYR A 218 6.76 -31.32 -8.67
C TYR A 218 6.40 -32.45 -9.64
N LEU A 219 6.89 -32.39 -10.88
CA LEU A 219 6.75 -33.47 -11.87
C LEU A 219 7.24 -34.82 -11.33
N MET A 220 8.43 -34.85 -10.71
CA MET A 220 9.02 -36.07 -10.16
C MET A 220 8.18 -36.65 -9.01
N SER A 221 7.49 -35.81 -8.25
CA SER A 221 6.61 -36.23 -7.15
C SER A 221 5.25 -36.77 -7.63
N CYS A 222 4.75 -36.28 -8.76
CA CYS A 222 3.44 -36.64 -9.28
C CYS A 222 3.48 -37.89 -10.17
N LEU A 223 4.53 -38.06 -10.97
CA LEU A 223 4.62 -39.13 -11.96
C LEU A 223 5.43 -40.33 -11.46
N TYR A 224 4.96 -41.54 -11.78
CA TYR A 224 5.68 -42.78 -11.51
C TYR A 224 6.83 -42.99 -12.52
N PRO A 225 7.93 -43.65 -12.11
CA PRO A 225 9.04 -43.94 -13.03
C PRO A 225 8.67 -44.97 -14.11
N GLU A 226 7.89 -46.00 -13.76
CA GLU A 226 7.52 -47.10 -14.64
C GLU A 226 6.11 -47.59 -14.28
N ALA A 227 5.33 -48.03 -15.27
CA ALA A 227 4.06 -48.72 -15.11
C ALA A 227 3.80 -49.68 -16.28
N ASN A 228 2.82 -50.58 -16.15
CA ASN A 228 2.42 -51.45 -17.27
C ASN A 228 1.89 -50.61 -18.44
N GLY A 229 2.27 -50.92 -19.66
CA GLY A 229 1.80 -50.28 -20.89
C GLY A 229 0.57 -50.97 -21.50
N TYR A 230 0.38 -50.80 -22.81
CA TYR A 230 -0.67 -51.48 -23.55
C TYR A 230 -0.24 -52.92 -23.89
N LYS A 231 -1.14 -53.90 -23.71
CA LYS A 231 -0.96 -55.29 -24.17
C LYS A 231 0.37 -55.96 -23.78
N GLY A 232 0.87 -55.69 -22.56
CA GLY A 232 2.05 -56.36 -22.00
C GLY A 232 3.39 -55.63 -22.19
N ASP A 233 3.37 -54.45 -22.82
CA ASP A 233 4.48 -53.50 -22.84
C ASP A 233 4.62 -52.74 -21.50
N TYR A 234 5.60 -51.86 -21.36
CA TYR A 234 5.77 -50.91 -20.25
C TYR A 234 5.59 -49.45 -20.71
N ILE A 235 5.34 -48.56 -19.76
CA ILE A 235 5.35 -47.11 -19.96
C ILE A 235 6.20 -46.43 -18.90
N HIS A 236 6.81 -45.31 -19.28
CA HIS A 236 7.68 -44.50 -18.42
C HIS A 236 7.14 -43.06 -18.33
N PRO A 237 6.15 -42.78 -17.46
CA PRO A 237 5.50 -41.46 -17.35
C PRO A 237 6.48 -40.30 -17.20
N ARG A 238 7.49 -40.45 -16.32
CA ARG A 238 8.54 -39.43 -16.12
C ARG A 238 9.34 -39.19 -17.39
N PHE A 239 9.73 -40.25 -18.11
CA PHE A 239 10.45 -40.13 -19.37
C PHE A 239 9.66 -39.31 -20.39
N ILE A 240 8.38 -39.66 -20.60
CA ILE A 240 7.52 -38.98 -21.58
C ILE A 240 7.43 -37.50 -21.22
N ALA A 241 7.11 -37.17 -19.97
CA ALA A 241 7.00 -35.78 -19.51
C ALA A 241 8.30 -34.99 -19.67
N CYS A 242 9.45 -35.60 -19.33
CA CYS A 242 10.77 -35.00 -19.48
C CYS A 242 11.14 -34.73 -20.95
N MET A 243 10.76 -35.64 -21.86
CA MET A 243 10.98 -35.46 -23.30
C MET A 243 10.13 -34.33 -23.87
N ILE A 244 8.88 -34.17 -23.43
CA ILE A 244 8.04 -33.04 -23.85
C ILE A 244 8.65 -31.71 -23.37
N ARG A 245 9.04 -31.62 -22.10
CA ARG A 245 9.68 -30.40 -21.54
C ARG A 245 10.94 -30.00 -22.28
N LEU A 246 11.85 -30.96 -22.54
CA LEU A 246 13.05 -30.68 -23.33
C LEU A 246 12.72 -30.34 -24.78
N GLY A 247 11.82 -31.09 -25.41
CA GLY A 247 11.45 -30.89 -26.80
C GLY A 247 10.88 -29.49 -27.07
N ASP A 248 10.06 -28.97 -26.16
CA ASP A 248 9.51 -27.61 -26.20
C ASP A 248 10.58 -26.53 -25.97
N LEU A 249 11.40 -26.67 -24.92
CA LEU A 249 12.49 -25.71 -24.65
C LEU A 249 13.52 -25.64 -25.78
N LEU A 250 13.71 -26.75 -26.50
CA LEU A 250 14.57 -26.85 -27.67
C LEU A 250 13.97 -26.21 -28.94
N ASP A 251 12.69 -25.81 -28.94
CA ASP A 251 12.06 -25.10 -30.06
C ASP A 251 12.36 -23.59 -30.04
N PHE A 252 13.65 -23.27 -30.16
CA PHE A 252 14.18 -21.91 -30.13
C PHE A 252 14.61 -21.35 -31.50
N ASP A 253 14.42 -22.09 -32.60
CA ASP A 253 14.90 -21.70 -33.94
C ASP A 253 14.30 -20.38 -34.47
N ASN A 254 14.85 -19.89 -35.59
CA ASN A 254 14.33 -18.76 -36.33
C ASN A 254 12.95 -19.06 -36.96
N ASN A 255 12.24 -18.02 -37.42
CA ASN A 255 10.93 -18.15 -38.10
C ASN A 255 9.76 -18.71 -37.26
N ARG A 256 9.87 -18.64 -35.93
CA ARG A 256 8.80 -18.97 -34.98
C ARG A 256 7.63 -17.99 -34.99
N PHE A 257 7.67 -16.88 -35.72
CA PHE A 257 6.55 -15.92 -35.82
C PHE A 257 5.96 -15.91 -37.23
N ASN A 258 4.65 -15.71 -37.34
CA ASN A 258 3.97 -15.55 -38.63
C ASN A 258 3.73 -14.06 -38.91
N GLU A 259 4.41 -13.52 -39.93
CA GLU A 259 4.32 -12.09 -40.29
C GLU A 259 2.90 -11.67 -40.66
N PHE A 260 2.11 -12.55 -41.30
CA PHE A 260 0.71 -12.26 -41.64
C PHE A 260 -0.18 -12.22 -40.40
N SER A 261 0.06 -13.09 -39.42
CA SER A 261 -0.65 -13.06 -38.14
C SER A 261 -0.30 -11.77 -37.37
N VAL A 262 0.97 -11.40 -37.32
CA VAL A 262 1.41 -10.16 -36.68
C VAL A 262 0.79 -8.93 -37.35
N ALA A 263 0.70 -8.92 -38.68
CA ALA A 263 0.06 -7.82 -39.43
C ALA A 263 -1.46 -7.70 -39.18
N SER A 264 -2.11 -8.69 -38.58
CA SER A 264 -3.54 -8.66 -38.27
C SER A 264 -3.89 -7.84 -37.01
N ILE A 265 -2.88 -7.45 -36.22
CA ILE A 265 -3.04 -6.61 -35.03
C ILE A 265 -2.41 -5.24 -35.21
N LYS A 266 -2.90 -4.26 -34.44
CA LYS A 266 -2.43 -2.86 -34.50
C LYS A 266 -1.00 -2.71 -34.01
N GLN A 267 -0.67 -3.36 -32.90
CA GLN A 267 0.63 -3.25 -32.24
C GLN A 267 0.88 -4.47 -31.34
N MET A 268 2.10 -5.02 -31.42
CA MET A 268 2.54 -6.10 -30.54
C MET A 268 2.98 -5.56 -29.17
N PRO A 269 2.71 -6.30 -28.08
CA PRO A 269 3.38 -6.08 -26.79
C PRO A 269 4.91 -6.08 -26.94
N GLU A 270 5.60 -5.27 -26.13
CA GLU A 270 7.06 -5.13 -26.14
C GLU A 270 7.76 -6.45 -25.79
N THR A 271 7.15 -7.23 -24.90
CA THR A 271 7.61 -8.58 -24.56
C THR A 271 7.60 -9.49 -25.79
N SER A 272 6.49 -9.54 -26.53
CA SER A 272 6.35 -10.32 -27.76
C SER A 272 7.34 -9.89 -28.85
N ILE A 273 7.59 -8.58 -29.02
CA ILE A 273 8.62 -8.07 -29.94
C ILE A 273 10.00 -8.59 -29.54
N SER A 274 10.31 -8.55 -28.24
CA SER A 274 11.61 -9.00 -27.73
C SER A 274 11.79 -10.52 -27.87
N HIS A 275 10.72 -11.30 -27.69
CA HIS A 275 10.70 -12.74 -27.99
C HIS A 275 10.89 -13.00 -29.50
N GLN A 276 10.24 -12.23 -30.38
CA GLN A 276 10.44 -12.34 -31.83
C GLN A 276 11.91 -12.08 -32.21
N GLN A 277 12.50 -11.01 -31.67
CA GLN A 277 13.91 -10.67 -31.89
C GLN A 277 14.86 -11.72 -31.32
N LYS A 278 14.52 -12.38 -30.20
CA LYS A 278 15.28 -13.52 -29.65
C LYS A 278 15.38 -14.66 -30.67
N HIS A 279 14.25 -15.09 -31.23
CA HIS A 279 14.25 -16.15 -32.25
C HIS A 279 14.99 -15.72 -33.53
N ALA A 280 14.85 -14.46 -33.95
CA ALA A 280 15.57 -13.91 -35.09
C ALA A 280 17.10 -13.81 -34.86
N ALA A 281 17.56 -13.81 -33.61
CA ALA A 281 18.97 -13.71 -33.25
C ALA A 281 19.74 -15.03 -33.38
N VAL A 282 19.07 -16.18 -33.54
CA VAL A 282 19.72 -17.50 -33.64
C VAL A 282 20.60 -17.58 -34.89
N ARG A 283 21.87 -17.96 -34.68
CA ARG A 283 22.93 -18.15 -35.68
C ARG A 283 23.36 -19.61 -35.83
N HIS A 284 23.39 -20.35 -34.72
CA HIS A 284 23.74 -21.77 -34.68
C HIS A 284 22.77 -22.53 -33.79
N MET A 285 22.42 -23.73 -34.20
CA MET A 285 21.58 -24.65 -33.45
C MET A 285 22.00 -26.09 -33.78
N LEU A 286 22.34 -26.86 -32.76
CA LEU A 286 22.61 -28.29 -32.86
C LEU A 286 21.90 -29.03 -31.73
N ILE A 287 21.08 -30.01 -32.09
CA ILE A 287 20.49 -30.97 -31.17
C ILE A 287 20.92 -32.36 -31.63
N SER A 288 21.55 -33.11 -30.73
CA SER A 288 22.00 -34.48 -31.00
C SER A 288 21.99 -35.30 -29.70
N PRO A 289 22.15 -36.64 -29.78
CA PRO A 289 22.18 -37.47 -28.58
C PRO A 289 23.37 -37.22 -27.65
N SER A 290 24.39 -36.49 -28.12
CA SER A 290 25.63 -36.24 -27.37
C SER A 290 25.87 -34.77 -27.05
N LYS A 291 25.16 -33.84 -27.70
CA LYS A 291 25.42 -32.40 -27.63
C LYS A 291 24.18 -31.57 -27.92
N ILE A 292 24.04 -30.50 -27.16
CA ILE A 292 23.15 -29.36 -27.42
C ILE A 292 24.04 -28.12 -27.54
N GLU A 293 24.00 -27.45 -28.70
CA GLU A 293 24.76 -26.23 -28.97
C GLU A 293 23.84 -25.14 -29.54
N ALA A 294 24.07 -23.90 -29.14
CA ALA A 294 23.34 -22.74 -29.66
C ALA A 294 24.25 -21.51 -29.75
N GLU A 295 24.11 -20.71 -30.80
CA GLU A 295 24.70 -19.37 -30.88
C GLU A 295 23.61 -18.35 -31.23
N LEU A 296 23.52 -17.27 -30.47
CA LEU A 296 22.60 -16.16 -30.70
C LEU A 296 23.38 -14.85 -30.78
N ASP A 297 23.06 -13.98 -31.73
CA ASP A 297 23.61 -12.63 -31.83
C ASP A 297 22.50 -11.59 -31.64
N CYS A 298 22.38 -11.11 -30.41
CA CYS A 298 21.29 -10.27 -29.97
C CYS A 298 21.48 -8.79 -30.36
N PRO A 299 20.44 -8.11 -30.88
CA PRO A 299 20.55 -6.75 -31.38
C PRO A 299 20.56 -5.67 -30.29
N ASN A 300 19.95 -5.95 -29.13
CA ASN A 300 19.81 -5.04 -27.99
C ASN A 300 19.96 -5.82 -26.67
N GLU A 301 20.09 -5.08 -25.56
CA GLU A 301 20.27 -5.65 -24.22
C GLU A 301 19.05 -6.44 -23.74
N ASN A 302 17.83 -5.97 -24.03
CA ASN A 302 16.62 -6.65 -23.59
C ASN A 302 16.49 -8.06 -24.21
N VAL A 303 16.76 -8.16 -25.51
CA VAL A 303 16.75 -9.43 -26.24
C VAL A 303 17.85 -10.37 -25.72
N TYR A 304 19.03 -9.82 -25.42
CA TYR A 304 20.10 -10.58 -24.78
C TYR A 304 19.65 -11.19 -23.45
N ARG A 305 19.01 -10.39 -22.58
CA ARG A 305 18.52 -10.85 -21.27
C ARG A 305 17.44 -11.93 -21.41
N ILE A 306 16.50 -11.75 -22.33
CA ILE A 306 15.45 -12.74 -22.62
C ILE A 306 16.04 -14.05 -23.16
N ALA A 307 17.03 -13.96 -24.06
CA ALA A 307 17.76 -15.12 -24.55
C ALA A 307 18.48 -15.85 -23.40
N ARG A 308 19.22 -15.13 -22.55
CA ARG A 308 19.96 -15.72 -21.43
C ARG A 308 19.01 -16.42 -20.46
N ASN A 309 17.91 -15.79 -20.06
CA ASN A 309 16.91 -16.40 -19.18
C ASN A 309 16.34 -17.71 -19.77
N TRP A 310 16.08 -17.75 -21.08
CA TRP A 310 15.61 -18.96 -21.76
C TRP A 310 16.64 -20.09 -21.69
N PHE A 311 17.92 -19.78 -21.94
CA PHE A 311 18.99 -20.78 -21.90
C PHE A 311 19.40 -21.17 -20.48
N ASP A 312 19.28 -20.28 -19.48
CA ASP A 312 19.40 -20.64 -18.07
C ASP A 312 18.36 -21.68 -17.68
N TRP A 313 17.10 -21.51 -18.13
CA TRP A 313 16.04 -22.48 -17.89
C TRP A 313 16.31 -23.81 -18.59
N LEU A 314 16.76 -23.80 -19.85
CA LEU A 314 17.17 -25.01 -20.56
C LEU A 314 18.34 -25.74 -19.87
N GLU A 315 19.36 -25.00 -19.41
CA GLU A 315 20.49 -25.53 -18.67
C GLU A 315 20.04 -26.15 -17.33
N GLU A 316 19.17 -25.47 -16.59
CA GLU A 316 18.58 -25.99 -15.35
C GLU A 316 17.81 -27.29 -15.60
N GLU A 317 16.94 -27.32 -16.60
CA GLU A 317 16.14 -28.50 -16.95
C GLU A 317 17.03 -29.69 -17.34
N VAL A 318 18.02 -29.47 -18.21
CA VAL A 318 18.98 -30.51 -18.62
C VAL A 318 19.79 -31.01 -17.42
N ASN A 319 20.25 -30.13 -16.54
CA ASN A 319 21.00 -30.51 -15.35
C ASN A 319 20.15 -31.32 -14.35
N ASN A 320 18.90 -30.92 -14.14
CA ASN A 320 17.97 -31.60 -13.25
C ASN A 320 17.64 -33.01 -13.78
N GLN A 321 17.29 -33.12 -15.06
CA GLN A 321 17.04 -34.42 -15.70
C GLN A 321 18.28 -35.31 -15.71
N SER A 322 19.48 -34.74 -15.91
CA SER A 322 20.74 -35.51 -15.88
C SER A 322 21.03 -36.13 -14.52
N ARG A 323 20.72 -35.42 -13.43
CA ARG A 323 20.94 -35.89 -12.05
C ARG A 323 20.03 -37.05 -11.70
N GLU A 324 18.79 -37.01 -12.18
CA GLU A 324 17.76 -38.02 -11.92
C GLU A 324 17.57 -39.00 -13.08
N TRP A 325 18.52 -39.08 -14.02
CA TRP A 325 18.35 -39.77 -15.30
C TRP A 325 17.90 -41.23 -15.14
N SER A 326 18.48 -41.97 -14.20
CA SER A 326 18.12 -43.37 -13.90
C SER A 326 16.70 -43.54 -13.36
N ASN A 327 16.12 -42.49 -12.78
CA ASN A 327 14.76 -42.47 -12.25
C ASN A 327 13.74 -41.93 -13.27
N ILE A 328 14.21 -41.54 -14.46
CA ILE A 328 13.42 -40.97 -15.55
C ILE A 328 13.29 -41.97 -16.69
N VAL A 329 14.39 -42.56 -17.18
CA VAL A 329 14.41 -43.32 -18.43
C VAL A 329 14.11 -44.82 -18.29
N PRO A 330 13.68 -45.50 -19.37
CA PRO A 330 13.68 -46.96 -19.43
C PRO A 330 15.08 -47.54 -19.16
N SER A 331 15.12 -48.64 -18.40
CA SER A 331 16.38 -49.25 -17.96
C SER A 331 17.29 -49.74 -19.11
N ASP A 332 16.71 -50.05 -20.27
CA ASP A 332 17.37 -50.56 -21.47
C ASP A 332 17.62 -49.51 -22.57
N LEU A 333 17.15 -48.26 -22.39
CA LEU A 333 17.28 -47.17 -23.36
C LEU A 333 18.74 -46.92 -23.80
N GLY A 334 19.67 -47.01 -22.84
CA GLY A 334 21.10 -46.92 -23.08
C GLY A 334 21.66 -45.52 -23.40
N GLY A 335 22.98 -45.38 -23.19
CA GLY A 335 23.74 -44.14 -23.39
C GLY A 335 23.64 -43.15 -22.22
N LEU A 336 24.32 -42.01 -22.35
CA LEU A 336 24.44 -40.99 -21.29
C LEU A 336 23.26 -40.00 -21.28
N PRO A 337 22.96 -39.36 -20.14
CA PRO A 337 21.99 -38.26 -20.07
C PRO A 337 22.33 -37.13 -21.05
N PRO A 338 21.35 -36.31 -21.45
CA PRO A 338 21.62 -35.10 -22.24
C PRO A 338 22.51 -34.15 -21.44
N ILE A 339 23.57 -33.62 -22.04
CA ILE A 339 24.48 -32.69 -21.36
C ILE A 339 24.70 -31.46 -22.24
N ILE A 340 24.59 -30.28 -21.62
CA ILE A 340 25.05 -29.01 -22.19
C ILE A 340 26.48 -28.80 -21.71
N SER A 341 27.44 -28.90 -22.63
CA SER A 341 28.85 -28.74 -22.29
C SER A 341 29.19 -27.27 -22.04
N LYS A 342 30.25 -27.02 -21.26
CA LYS A 342 30.76 -25.65 -21.08
C LYS A 342 31.04 -25.03 -22.45
N ASP A 343 30.63 -23.78 -22.62
CA ASP A 343 30.76 -22.97 -23.86
C ASP A 343 29.91 -23.45 -25.07
N SER A 344 29.00 -24.42 -24.90
CA SER A 344 28.13 -24.86 -26.01
C SER A 344 26.97 -23.91 -26.31
N ILE A 345 26.63 -23.02 -25.37
CA ILE A 345 25.66 -21.93 -25.57
C ILE A 345 26.42 -20.61 -25.59
N ARG A 346 26.37 -19.92 -26.73
CA ARG A 346 27.01 -18.62 -26.96
C ARG A 346 25.95 -17.56 -27.24
N ILE A 347 25.77 -16.62 -26.32
CA ILE A 347 24.88 -15.47 -26.52
C ILE A 347 25.76 -14.23 -26.66
N LEU A 348 25.70 -13.60 -27.82
CA LEU A 348 26.48 -12.44 -28.21
C LEU A 348 25.60 -11.20 -28.18
N TYR A 349 26.21 -10.05 -27.90
CA TYR A 349 25.56 -8.75 -28.03
C TYR A 349 26.26 -7.95 -29.13
N LYS A 350 25.60 -7.76 -30.28
CA LYS A 350 26.16 -7.10 -31.47
C LYS A 350 27.53 -7.66 -31.86
N GLY A 351 27.65 -8.98 -31.91
CA GLY A 351 28.90 -9.70 -32.21
C GLY A 351 29.95 -9.72 -31.10
N LEU A 352 29.72 -9.04 -29.97
CA LEU A 352 30.63 -9.06 -28.82
C LEU A 352 30.23 -10.17 -27.85
N GLN A 353 31.16 -11.09 -27.60
CA GLN A 353 31.08 -12.03 -26.49
C GLN A 353 31.52 -11.30 -25.22
N THR A 354 30.55 -10.83 -24.45
CA THR A 354 30.83 -10.30 -23.10
C THR A 354 30.81 -11.45 -22.11
N SER A 355 31.61 -11.37 -21.03
CA SER A 355 31.54 -12.37 -19.95
C SER A 355 30.10 -12.43 -19.41
N PRO A 356 29.44 -13.61 -19.42
CA PRO A 356 28.10 -13.77 -18.85
C PRO A 356 27.99 -13.26 -17.41
N GLU A 357 29.07 -13.38 -16.63
CA GLU A 357 29.15 -12.92 -15.24
C GLU A 357 29.01 -11.40 -15.10
N LEU A 358 29.58 -10.63 -16.03
CA LEU A 358 29.54 -9.16 -15.98
C LEU A 358 28.20 -8.58 -16.46
N LEU A 359 27.46 -9.30 -17.30
CA LEU A 359 26.12 -8.90 -17.75
C LEU A 359 25.00 -9.30 -16.77
N ASN A 360 25.31 -10.25 -15.88
CA ASN A 360 24.45 -10.73 -14.80
C ASN A 360 24.71 -10.05 -13.45
N LEU A 361 25.40 -8.91 -13.45
CA LEU A 361 25.56 -8.08 -12.25
C LEU A 361 24.19 -7.61 -11.77
N LYS A 362 23.68 -8.28 -10.74
CA LYS A 362 22.54 -7.87 -9.95
C LYS A 362 23.04 -7.47 -8.58
N PHE A 363 22.51 -6.39 -8.03
CA PHE A 363 22.69 -6.14 -6.60
C PHE A 363 22.03 -7.28 -5.82
N THR A 364 22.86 -8.15 -5.26
CA THR A 364 22.42 -9.17 -4.33
C THR A 364 22.61 -8.63 -2.92
N MET A 365 21.62 -8.86 -2.06
CA MET A 365 21.75 -8.60 -0.64
C MET A 365 21.91 -9.92 0.08
N SER A 366 22.88 -9.99 1.00
CA SER A 366 23.04 -11.16 1.86
C SER A 366 21.78 -11.33 2.70
N GLN A 367 21.21 -12.53 2.71
CA GLN A 367 20.04 -12.90 3.50
C GLN A 367 20.21 -12.47 4.97
N ASN A 368 21.38 -12.69 5.56
CA ASN A 368 21.68 -12.29 6.94
C ASN A 368 21.51 -10.78 7.18
N LYS A 369 21.95 -9.92 6.26
CA LYS A 369 21.75 -8.46 6.39
C LYS A 369 20.28 -8.08 6.27
N ILE A 370 19.51 -8.73 5.38
CA ILE A 370 18.06 -8.48 5.24
C ILE A 370 17.34 -8.85 6.54
N PHE A 371 17.58 -10.05 7.06
CA PHE A 371 16.95 -10.48 8.31
C PHE A 371 17.41 -9.65 9.50
N ASN A 372 18.67 -9.20 9.58
CA ASN A 372 19.12 -8.28 10.64
C ASN A 372 18.38 -6.93 10.61
N ILE A 373 18.07 -6.40 9.41
CA ILE A 373 17.27 -5.17 9.27
C ILE A 373 15.82 -5.43 9.69
N LEU A 374 15.22 -6.54 9.22
CA LEU A 374 13.85 -6.97 9.58
C LEU A 374 13.68 -7.28 11.07
N GLN A 375 14.72 -7.77 11.72
CA GLN A 375 14.76 -8.05 13.16
C GLN A 375 14.92 -6.80 14.02
N GLY A 376 14.80 -5.58 13.47
CA GLY A 376 14.74 -4.36 14.28
C GLY A 376 15.97 -3.44 14.22
N GLY A 377 16.96 -3.74 13.39
CA GLY A 377 18.13 -2.85 13.19
C GLY A 377 17.82 -1.50 12.51
N GLY A 378 16.61 -1.30 11.97
CA GLY A 378 16.23 -0.02 11.35
C GLY A 378 14.77 0.17 10.93
N ILE A 379 13.88 -0.79 11.20
CA ILE A 379 12.47 -0.72 10.76
C ILE A 379 11.54 -0.25 11.89
N TYR A 380 11.71 -0.77 13.10
CA TYR A 380 10.82 -0.47 14.23
C TYR A 380 11.41 0.60 15.15
N LYS A 381 10.57 1.51 15.65
CA LYS A 381 11.01 2.54 16.61
C LYS A 381 11.30 1.97 17.99
N GLU A 382 10.47 1.04 18.44
CA GLU A 382 10.58 0.36 19.73
C GLU A 382 10.59 -1.17 19.51
N PRO A 383 11.71 -1.72 19.02
CA PRO A 383 11.79 -3.12 18.62
C PRO A 383 11.50 -4.09 19.79
N GLY A 384 11.81 -3.68 21.03
CA GLY A 384 11.53 -4.44 22.24
C GLY A 384 10.04 -4.75 22.50
N PHE A 385 9.11 -3.91 22.06
CA PHE A 385 7.66 -4.13 22.27
C PHE A 385 6.94 -4.59 21.01
N THR A 386 7.56 -4.41 19.85
CA THR A 386 6.99 -4.73 18.54
C THR A 386 6.53 -6.19 18.46
N PHE A 387 7.31 -7.13 19.00
CA PHE A 387 6.93 -8.54 18.92
C PHE A 387 5.61 -8.86 19.64
N ILE A 388 5.33 -8.20 20.78
CA ILE A 388 4.05 -8.34 21.50
C ILE A 388 2.92 -7.83 20.62
N ARG A 389 3.16 -6.70 19.93
CA ARG A 389 2.19 -6.14 19.00
C ARG A 389 1.85 -7.14 17.89
N GLU A 390 2.87 -7.67 17.22
CA GLU A 390 2.71 -8.56 16.07
C GLU A 390 2.03 -9.88 16.44
N ILE A 391 2.39 -10.51 17.58
CA ILE A 391 1.75 -11.76 17.99
C ILE A 391 0.27 -11.58 18.34
N VAL A 392 -0.11 -10.47 19.01
CA VAL A 392 -1.50 -10.19 19.35
C VAL A 392 -2.30 -9.80 18.11
N GLN A 393 -1.73 -9.03 17.18
CA GLN A 393 -2.39 -8.72 15.91
C GLN A 393 -2.61 -9.96 15.04
N ASN A 394 -1.64 -10.87 14.95
CA ASN A 394 -1.82 -12.14 14.25
C ASN A 394 -2.93 -12.98 14.89
N ALA A 395 -3.04 -12.98 16.23
CA ALA A 395 -4.13 -13.62 16.96
C ALA A 395 -5.50 -12.99 16.67
N PHE A 396 -5.58 -11.65 16.60
CA PHE A 396 -6.78 -10.93 16.19
C PHE A 396 -7.19 -11.28 14.76
N ASP A 397 -6.24 -11.29 13.82
CA ASP A 397 -6.51 -11.61 12.42
C ASP A 397 -7.05 -13.02 12.26
N ALA A 398 -6.39 -14.03 12.85
CA ALA A 398 -6.84 -15.41 12.81
C ALA A 398 -8.24 -15.58 13.43
N SER A 399 -8.52 -14.86 14.51
CA SER A 399 -9.83 -14.89 15.19
C SER A 399 -10.94 -14.21 14.36
N LYS A 400 -10.65 -13.07 13.72
CA LYS A 400 -11.59 -12.38 12.83
C LYS A 400 -11.96 -13.24 11.62
N ILE A 401 -10.96 -13.88 11.01
CA ILE A 401 -11.16 -14.78 9.87
C ILE A 401 -12.03 -15.96 10.27
N GLN A 402 -11.72 -16.61 11.39
CA GLN A 402 -12.51 -17.75 11.85
C GLN A 402 -13.95 -17.33 12.19
N MET A 403 -14.14 -16.19 12.86
CA MET A 403 -15.48 -15.67 13.16
C MET A 403 -16.29 -15.43 11.88
N TRP A 404 -15.68 -14.83 10.85
CA TRP A 404 -16.35 -14.62 9.57
C TRP A 404 -16.73 -15.95 8.89
N ASN A 405 -15.83 -16.93 8.89
CA ASN A 405 -16.09 -18.25 8.33
C ASN A 405 -17.24 -18.95 9.06
N ASP A 406 -17.27 -18.88 10.39
CA ASP A 406 -18.35 -19.48 11.20
C ASP A 406 -19.70 -18.79 10.90
N ILE A 407 -19.72 -17.46 10.78
CA ILE A 407 -20.90 -16.70 10.32
C ILE A 407 -21.37 -17.14 8.94
N LYS A 408 -20.45 -17.24 7.97
CA LYS A 408 -20.78 -17.61 6.59
C LYS A 408 -21.20 -19.09 6.43
N SER A 409 -20.75 -19.96 7.31
CA SER A 409 -21.16 -21.37 7.37
C SER A 409 -22.54 -21.59 8.00
N GLY A 410 -23.16 -20.54 8.54
CA GLY A 410 -24.49 -20.58 9.12
C GLY A 410 -24.56 -21.01 10.59
N ILE A 411 -23.41 -21.07 11.30
CA ILE A 411 -23.38 -21.42 12.75
C ILE A 411 -24.26 -20.46 13.59
N TYR A 412 -24.37 -19.21 13.15
CA TYR A 412 -25.13 -18.16 13.83
C TYR A 412 -26.40 -17.72 13.07
N ASP A 413 -26.89 -18.51 12.10
CA ASP A 413 -28.05 -18.13 11.27
C ASP A 413 -29.30 -17.80 12.08
N SER A 414 -29.56 -18.56 13.14
CA SER A 414 -30.70 -18.29 14.03
C SER A 414 -30.67 -16.87 14.58
N TYR A 415 -29.50 -16.37 14.97
CA TYR A 415 -29.34 -15.00 15.47
C TYR A 415 -29.63 -13.95 14.39
N PHE A 416 -29.06 -14.11 13.19
CA PHE A 416 -29.24 -13.15 12.12
C PHE A 416 -30.68 -13.13 11.60
N MET A 417 -31.35 -14.29 11.55
CA MET A 417 -32.77 -14.39 11.22
C MET A 417 -33.67 -13.72 12.25
N ASP A 418 -33.46 -13.98 13.54
CA ASP A 418 -34.26 -13.38 14.62
C ASP A 418 -34.14 -11.85 14.66
N ASN A 419 -33.04 -11.28 14.17
CA ASN A 419 -32.79 -9.84 14.11
C ASN A 419 -33.01 -9.24 12.71
N ASN A 420 -33.49 -10.03 11.75
CA ASN A 420 -33.73 -9.61 10.36
C ASN A 420 -32.50 -8.97 9.67
N ILE A 421 -31.31 -9.49 9.96
CA ILE A 421 -30.04 -9.04 9.37
C ILE A 421 -29.63 -10.04 8.28
N ASN A 422 -29.37 -9.56 7.07
CA ASN A 422 -28.79 -10.40 6.02
C ASN A 422 -27.26 -10.43 6.14
N VAL A 423 -26.68 -11.61 6.31
CA VAL A 423 -25.24 -11.85 6.46
C VAL A 423 -24.41 -11.23 5.34
N ASP A 424 -24.90 -11.28 4.08
CA ASP A 424 -24.19 -10.72 2.93
C ASP A 424 -24.23 -9.18 2.88
N SER A 425 -25.06 -8.55 3.73
CA SER A 425 -25.21 -7.09 3.80
C SER A 425 -24.49 -6.43 4.98
N ILE A 426 -23.91 -7.25 5.89
CA ILE A 426 -23.19 -6.75 7.08
C ILE A 426 -22.13 -5.75 6.65
N SER A 427 -22.27 -4.52 7.12
CA SER A 427 -21.43 -3.38 6.76
C SER A 427 -20.77 -2.75 7.98
N PHE A 428 -21.35 -2.93 9.17
CA PHE A 428 -20.90 -2.28 10.39
C PHE A 428 -20.66 -3.27 11.54
N PRO A 429 -19.69 -3.02 12.45
CA PRO A 429 -19.38 -3.92 13.56
C PRO A 429 -20.52 -4.17 14.54
N ASP A 430 -21.41 -3.18 14.73
CA ASP A 430 -22.57 -3.23 15.63
C ASP A 430 -23.69 -4.15 15.12
N GLU A 431 -23.58 -4.66 13.89
CA GLU A 431 -24.51 -5.65 13.32
C GLU A 431 -24.16 -7.09 13.75
N ILE A 432 -23.04 -7.27 14.45
CA ILE A 432 -22.64 -8.54 15.07
C ILE A 432 -22.79 -8.41 16.58
N MET A 433 -23.47 -9.38 17.18
CA MET A 433 -23.73 -9.40 18.62
C MET A 433 -22.44 -9.53 19.47
N PRO A 434 -22.34 -8.87 20.64
CA PRO A 434 -21.24 -9.03 21.59
C PRO A 434 -20.96 -10.49 21.98
N SER A 435 -22.00 -11.32 22.07
CA SER A 435 -21.89 -12.74 22.42
C SER A 435 -21.14 -13.55 21.38
N ILE A 436 -21.19 -13.16 20.09
CA ILE A 436 -20.44 -13.80 19.00
C ILE A 436 -18.95 -13.45 19.13
N TYR A 437 -18.62 -12.17 19.32
CA TYR A 437 -17.24 -11.73 19.56
C TYR A 437 -16.61 -12.44 20.77
N LYS A 438 -17.38 -12.68 21.85
CA LYS A 438 -16.93 -13.42 23.04
C LYS A 438 -16.55 -14.89 22.76
N GLN A 439 -16.96 -15.48 21.63
CA GLN A 439 -16.58 -16.86 21.27
C GLN A 439 -15.13 -16.99 20.77
N TYR A 440 -14.49 -15.86 20.44
CA TYR A 440 -13.13 -15.80 19.89
C TYR A 440 -12.21 -14.96 20.79
N PRO A 441 -11.94 -15.39 22.04
CA PRO A 441 -11.01 -14.72 22.93
C PRO A 441 -9.57 -14.85 22.44
N ILE A 442 -8.81 -13.77 22.66
CA ILE A 442 -7.37 -13.72 22.60
C ILE A 442 -6.88 -13.52 24.03
N ASP A 443 -6.06 -14.45 24.50
CA ASP A 443 -5.48 -14.43 25.84
C ASP A 443 -3.98 -14.14 25.71
N LEU A 444 -3.52 -13.01 26.27
CA LEU A 444 -2.10 -12.71 26.45
C LEU A 444 -1.74 -12.86 27.93
N ASN A 445 -0.87 -13.80 28.24
CA ASN A 445 -0.42 -14.11 29.59
C ASN A 445 1.09 -13.86 29.73
N ILE A 446 1.48 -13.09 30.75
CA ILE A 446 2.87 -12.88 31.13
C ILE A 446 3.07 -13.40 32.55
N SER A 447 4.00 -14.33 32.71
CA SER A 447 4.28 -15.00 33.99
C SER A 447 5.77 -15.25 34.17
N TRP A 448 6.20 -15.62 35.38
CA TRP A 448 7.56 -16.11 35.60
C TRP A 448 7.63 -17.60 35.26
N LEU A 449 8.64 -18.00 34.46
CA LEU A 449 8.82 -19.40 34.08
C LEU A 449 9.27 -20.28 35.26
N ASN A 450 9.95 -19.68 36.24
CA ASN A 450 10.51 -20.38 37.39
C ASN A 450 10.35 -19.60 38.70
N GLU A 451 10.51 -20.30 39.83
CA GLU A 451 10.44 -19.71 41.18
C GLU A 451 11.55 -18.69 41.44
N GLN A 452 12.66 -18.77 40.71
CA GLN A 452 13.80 -17.85 40.79
C GLN A 452 13.48 -16.48 40.17
N LYS A 453 12.37 -16.35 39.43
CA LYS A 453 11.91 -15.12 38.78
C LYS A 453 13.00 -14.46 37.91
N ASP A 454 13.76 -15.30 37.17
CA ASP A 454 14.86 -14.84 36.30
C ASP A 454 14.46 -14.77 34.82
N THR A 455 13.35 -15.40 34.45
CA THR A 455 12.89 -15.55 33.06
C THR A 455 11.39 -15.35 32.99
N ILE A 456 10.94 -14.38 32.20
CA ILE A 456 9.52 -14.21 31.91
C ILE A 456 9.11 -15.15 30.78
N HIS A 457 7.90 -15.68 30.90
CA HIS A 457 7.21 -16.47 29.91
C HIS A 457 6.01 -15.67 29.39
N ILE A 458 6.00 -15.41 28.09
CA ILE A 458 4.93 -14.72 27.38
C ILE A 458 4.22 -15.75 26.51
N GLU A 459 2.91 -15.88 26.72
CA GLU A 459 2.05 -16.79 25.98
C GLU A 459 0.87 -16.00 25.37
N CYS A 460 0.71 -16.06 24.05
CA CYS A 460 -0.44 -15.50 23.34
C CYS A 460 -1.23 -16.65 22.72
N THR A 461 -2.50 -16.79 23.12
CA THR A 461 -3.39 -17.88 22.66
C THR A 461 -4.62 -17.30 21.99
N ASP A 462 -4.98 -17.85 20.82
CA ASP A 462 -6.18 -17.50 20.06
C ASP A 462 -7.10 -18.71 19.81
N LYS A 463 -8.37 -18.45 19.52
CA LYS A 463 -9.32 -19.45 19.00
C LYS A 463 -9.63 -19.27 17.50
N GLY A 464 -8.66 -18.74 16.77
CA GLY A 464 -8.74 -18.50 15.33
C GLY A 464 -8.60 -19.76 14.50
N THR A 465 -8.19 -19.57 13.25
CA THR A 465 -8.13 -20.64 12.24
C THR A 465 -7.12 -21.74 12.56
N GLY A 466 -6.04 -21.40 13.27
CA GLY A 466 -4.82 -22.22 13.28
C GLY A 466 -4.01 -22.07 11.99
N ILE A 467 -2.85 -22.72 11.97
CA ILE A 467 -1.88 -22.75 10.87
C ILE A 467 -1.96 -24.11 10.16
N SER A 468 -2.38 -24.11 8.90
CA SER A 468 -2.38 -25.30 8.03
C SER A 468 -0.99 -25.63 7.46
N GLU A 469 -0.80 -26.85 6.95
CA GLU A 469 0.47 -27.25 6.30
C GLU A 469 0.80 -26.38 5.09
N ALA A 470 -0.19 -26.08 4.25
CA ALA A 470 -0.03 -25.16 3.12
C ALA A 470 0.42 -23.76 3.58
N THR A 471 -0.19 -23.26 4.67
CA THR A 471 0.18 -21.96 5.26
C THR A 471 1.61 -21.98 5.81
N LEU A 472 2.02 -23.06 6.48
CA LEU A 472 3.37 -23.20 7.03
C LEU A 472 4.44 -23.24 5.93
N LEU A 473 4.20 -23.97 4.84
CA LEU A 473 5.10 -24.02 3.69
C LEU A 473 5.25 -22.64 3.04
N ARG A 474 4.15 -21.88 2.91
CA ARG A 474 4.17 -20.52 2.38
C ARG A 474 4.96 -19.57 3.29
N MET A 475 4.63 -19.54 4.58
CA MET A 475 5.28 -18.68 5.58
C MET A 475 6.80 -18.87 5.65
N THR A 476 7.29 -20.06 5.29
CA THR A 476 8.71 -20.41 5.33
C THR A 476 9.43 -20.27 3.98
N LYS A 477 8.75 -20.47 2.84
CA LYS A 477 9.33 -20.34 1.50
C LYS A 477 9.32 -18.90 0.95
N SER A 478 8.33 -18.09 1.32
CA SER A 478 8.09 -16.76 0.74
C SER A 478 7.99 -15.69 1.82
N VAL A 479 9.06 -15.49 2.59
CA VAL A 479 9.11 -14.46 3.64
C VAL A 479 9.02 -13.06 3.02
N GLY A 480 8.00 -12.29 3.40
CA GLY A 480 7.73 -10.95 2.85
C GLY A 480 6.64 -10.90 1.77
N ASP A 481 6.18 -12.06 1.29
CA ASP A 481 4.98 -12.15 0.46
C ASP A 481 3.75 -12.32 1.36
N SER A 482 2.77 -11.42 1.20
CA SER A 482 1.44 -11.64 1.77
C SER A 482 0.62 -12.55 0.87
N HIS A 483 -0.56 -12.99 1.33
CA HIS A 483 -1.48 -13.88 0.62
C HIS A 483 -2.04 -13.32 -0.73
N SER A 484 -1.43 -12.28 -1.31
CA SER A 484 -1.89 -11.56 -2.49
C SER A 484 -1.87 -12.37 -3.81
N GLY A 485 -1.25 -13.54 -3.82
CA GLY A 485 -1.14 -14.42 -4.99
C GLY A 485 -2.21 -15.52 -5.09
N GLU A 486 -2.97 -15.80 -4.02
CA GLU A 486 -3.94 -16.91 -3.99
C GLU A 486 -5.35 -16.42 -4.33
N GLN A 487 -5.93 -16.96 -5.40
CA GLN A 487 -7.26 -16.57 -5.90
C GLN A 487 -8.37 -16.81 -4.85
N GLU A 488 -8.34 -17.96 -4.16
CA GLU A 488 -9.27 -18.31 -3.07
C GLU A 488 -9.12 -17.38 -1.86
N TYR A 489 -7.89 -17.07 -1.44
CA TYR A 489 -7.64 -16.09 -0.37
C TYR A 489 -8.07 -14.68 -0.78
N THR A 490 -8.00 -14.30 -2.06
CA THR A 490 -8.49 -12.97 -2.46
C THR A 490 -10.00 -12.87 -2.56
N ASP A 491 -10.73 -13.92 -2.95
CA ASP A 491 -12.15 -13.81 -3.26
C ASP A 491 -13.05 -13.96 -2.03
N ASP A 492 -12.71 -14.80 -1.05
CA ASP A 492 -13.46 -14.91 0.22
C ASP A 492 -13.22 -13.70 1.14
N TYR A 493 -11.98 -13.20 1.19
CA TYR A 493 -11.60 -12.07 2.04
C TYR A 493 -12.02 -10.72 1.46
N ARG A 494 -12.25 -10.62 0.15
CA ARG A 494 -12.84 -9.41 -0.46
C ARG A 494 -14.25 -9.14 0.04
N LYS A 495 -15.02 -10.20 0.28
CA LYS A 495 -16.41 -10.17 0.76
C LYS A 495 -16.51 -9.84 2.26
N MET A 496 -15.41 -9.96 3.01
CA MET A 496 -15.38 -9.54 4.41
C MET A 496 -15.66 -8.02 4.53
N PRO A 497 -16.43 -7.59 5.54
CA PRO A 497 -16.56 -6.17 5.88
C PRO A 497 -15.19 -5.54 6.11
N TYR A 498 -15.00 -4.29 5.70
CA TYR A 498 -13.67 -3.65 5.70
C TYR A 498 -12.95 -3.72 7.06
N TRP A 499 -13.70 -3.59 8.16
CA TRP A 499 -13.18 -3.58 9.53
C TRP A 499 -12.81 -4.97 10.06
N LEU A 500 -13.33 -6.01 9.42
CA LEU A 500 -13.08 -7.40 9.76
C LEU A 500 -11.89 -7.98 8.98
N LYS A 501 -11.45 -7.29 7.92
CA LYS A 501 -10.31 -7.74 7.10
C LYS A 501 -9.02 -7.79 7.93
N PRO A 502 -8.19 -8.83 7.72
CA PRO A 502 -6.96 -9.00 8.48
C PRO A 502 -5.94 -7.91 8.18
N THR A 503 -5.01 -7.73 9.12
CA THR A 503 -3.97 -6.69 9.09
C THR A 503 -2.78 -7.05 8.18
N ALA A 504 -2.63 -8.30 7.75
CA ALA A 504 -1.40 -8.84 7.13
C ALA A 504 -1.11 -8.40 5.67
N ALA A 505 -0.59 -7.18 5.47
CA ALA A 505 -0.12 -6.72 4.16
C ALA A 505 1.33 -7.08 3.78
N PHE A 506 2.24 -7.24 4.75
CA PHE A 506 3.69 -7.33 4.49
C PHE A 506 4.34 -8.67 4.85
N GLY A 507 3.68 -9.56 5.59
CA GLY A 507 4.19 -10.92 5.85
C GLY A 507 5.49 -11.03 6.67
N VAL A 508 5.93 -9.96 7.36
CA VAL A 508 7.21 -9.93 8.10
C VAL A 508 7.07 -9.88 9.63
N GLY A 509 5.85 -9.74 10.17
CA GLY A 509 5.60 -9.48 11.60
C GLY A 509 6.24 -10.49 12.57
N LEU A 510 6.20 -11.78 12.26
CA LEU A 510 6.81 -12.84 13.10
C LEU A 510 8.34 -12.72 13.18
N GLN A 511 8.99 -12.02 12.25
CA GLN A 511 10.44 -11.80 12.29
C GLN A 511 10.86 -10.91 13.46
N SER A 512 9.96 -10.05 13.96
CA SER A 512 10.20 -9.21 15.13
C SER A 512 10.49 -10.02 16.41
N ILE A 513 9.97 -11.25 16.52
CA ILE A 513 10.22 -12.14 17.65
C ILE A 513 11.71 -12.51 17.74
N PHE A 514 12.38 -12.65 16.59
CA PHE A 514 13.80 -13.02 16.53
C PHE A 514 14.74 -11.92 17.06
N PHE A 515 14.25 -10.70 17.26
CA PHE A 515 14.96 -9.66 18.01
C PHE A 515 15.13 -10.04 19.49
N MET A 516 14.10 -10.65 20.09
CA MET A 516 14.07 -10.99 21.51
C MET A 516 14.81 -12.30 21.78
N LYS A 517 14.59 -13.31 20.93
CA LYS A 517 15.12 -14.67 21.11
C LYS A 517 15.32 -15.34 19.76
N LYS A 518 16.42 -16.10 19.61
CA LYS A 518 16.74 -16.84 18.38
C LYS A 518 15.70 -17.89 17.97
N THR A 519 14.89 -18.34 18.92
CA THR A 519 13.87 -19.38 18.72
C THR A 519 12.63 -19.09 19.53
N PHE A 520 11.46 -19.44 19.01
CA PHE A 520 10.20 -19.41 19.75
C PHE A 520 9.35 -20.64 19.41
N GLU A 521 8.43 -20.98 20.31
CA GLU A 521 7.57 -22.16 20.19
C GLU A 521 6.17 -21.75 19.76
N VAL A 522 5.57 -22.56 18.88
CA VAL A 522 4.20 -22.40 18.40
C VAL A 522 3.48 -23.73 18.49
N GLU A 523 2.31 -23.73 19.10
CA GLU A 523 1.37 -24.85 19.11
C GLU A 523 0.15 -24.48 18.27
N THR A 524 -0.20 -25.31 17.30
CA THR A 524 -1.28 -25.00 16.36
C THR A 524 -2.19 -26.20 16.11
N ALA A 525 -3.48 -25.92 15.97
CA ALA A 525 -4.50 -26.86 15.54
C ALA A 525 -5.30 -26.26 14.39
N PHE A 526 -5.28 -26.92 13.23
CA PHE A 526 -6.09 -26.57 12.07
C PHE A 526 -7.11 -27.68 11.83
N PRO A 527 -8.38 -27.37 11.49
CA PRO A 527 -9.40 -28.39 11.25
C PRO A 527 -8.95 -29.42 10.19
N ASN A 528 -9.22 -30.69 10.45
CA ASN A 528 -8.88 -31.83 9.57
C ASN A 528 -7.36 -32.07 9.36
N GLU A 529 -6.49 -31.40 10.11
CA GLU A 529 -5.06 -31.71 10.16
C GLU A 529 -4.66 -32.23 11.55
N LYS A 530 -3.52 -32.93 11.62
CA LYS A 530 -2.89 -33.24 12.89
C LYS A 530 -2.37 -31.96 13.54
N THR A 531 -2.54 -31.88 14.87
CA THR A 531 -2.00 -30.82 15.71
C THR A 531 -0.46 -30.87 15.75
N LYS A 532 0.17 -29.69 15.75
CA LYS A 532 1.62 -29.55 15.56
C LYS A 532 2.21 -28.65 16.63
N ARG A 533 3.36 -29.04 17.17
CA ARG A 533 4.27 -28.17 17.94
C ARG A 533 5.47 -27.83 17.07
N ILE A 534 5.75 -26.54 16.93
CA ILE A 534 6.74 -25.99 16.00
C ILE A 534 7.73 -25.15 16.78
N ILE A 535 9.02 -25.39 16.59
CA ILE A 535 10.09 -24.52 17.07
C ILE A 535 10.62 -23.75 15.87
N PHE A 536 10.24 -22.47 15.78
CA PHE A 536 10.75 -21.58 14.75
C PHE A 536 12.16 -21.12 15.09
N ARG A 537 13.03 -21.05 14.08
CA ARG A 537 14.40 -20.57 14.18
C ARG A 537 14.67 -19.50 13.13
N SER A 538 15.53 -18.56 13.47
CA SER A 538 15.85 -17.45 12.55
C SER A 538 16.58 -17.96 11.30
N ALA A 539 16.07 -17.58 10.12
CA ALA A 539 16.73 -17.87 8.85
C ALA A 539 18.07 -17.14 8.69
N ALA A 540 18.33 -16.07 9.47
CA ALA A 540 19.62 -15.37 9.47
C ALA A 540 20.79 -16.26 9.92
N ASP A 541 20.50 -17.25 10.76
CA ASP A 541 21.48 -18.22 11.27
C ASP A 541 21.54 -19.50 10.39
N ASN A 542 20.83 -19.53 9.26
CA ASN A 542 20.71 -20.66 8.33
C ASN A 542 20.26 -21.98 9.02
N GLN A 543 19.33 -21.87 9.97
CA GLN A 543 18.80 -23.01 10.75
C GLN A 543 17.40 -23.42 10.28
N TYR A 544 17.12 -24.73 10.29
CA TYR A 544 15.79 -25.26 10.01
C TYR A 544 14.87 -25.19 11.23
N CYS A 545 13.58 -24.93 11.01
CA CYS A 545 12.54 -25.08 12.03
C CYS A 545 12.35 -26.56 12.38
N SER A 546 11.94 -26.86 13.61
CA SER A 546 11.55 -28.23 14.02
C SER A 546 10.04 -28.31 14.11
N ILE A 547 9.45 -29.41 13.63
CA ILE A 547 8.01 -29.68 13.71
C ILE A 547 7.83 -31.06 14.32
N VAL A 548 6.94 -31.17 15.31
CA VAL A 548 6.53 -32.43 15.92
C VAL A 548 5.01 -32.52 15.86
N GLU A 549 4.48 -33.62 15.35
CA GLU A 549 3.05 -33.94 15.47
C GLU A 549 2.77 -34.41 16.90
N GLU A 550 1.97 -33.64 17.63
CA GLU A 550 1.62 -33.94 19.03
C GLU A 550 0.15 -33.69 19.24
N ASN A 551 -0.52 -34.51 20.06
CA ASN A 551 -1.94 -34.37 20.35
C ASN A 551 -2.16 -33.22 21.34
N ILE A 552 -2.43 -32.03 20.79
CA ILE A 552 -2.71 -30.83 21.59
C ILE A 552 -4.20 -30.86 21.92
N ASN A 553 -4.55 -30.69 23.21
CA ASN A 553 -5.94 -30.72 23.67
C ASN A 553 -6.73 -29.45 23.26
N ARG A 554 -6.86 -29.22 21.95
CA ARG A 554 -7.60 -28.13 21.35
C ARG A 554 -8.08 -28.55 19.95
N LYS A 555 -9.25 -28.05 19.55
CA LYS A 555 -9.81 -28.33 18.22
C LYS A 555 -9.33 -27.37 17.13
N ARG A 556 -9.01 -26.13 17.50
CA ARG A 556 -8.57 -25.06 16.59
C ARG A 556 -7.74 -23.98 17.28
N GLY A 557 -7.08 -23.14 16.50
CA GLY A 557 -6.35 -21.95 16.94
C GLY A 557 -4.86 -22.17 17.18
N THR A 558 -4.17 -21.10 17.58
CA THR A 558 -2.71 -21.10 17.79
C THR A 558 -2.36 -20.65 19.21
N THR A 559 -1.19 -21.05 19.69
CA THR A 559 -0.54 -20.53 20.90
C THR A 559 0.93 -20.26 20.57
N ILE A 560 1.40 -19.05 20.84
CA ILE A 560 2.80 -18.64 20.66
C ILE A 560 3.43 -18.45 22.04
N LYS A 561 4.61 -19.05 22.25
CA LYS A 561 5.35 -19.02 23.53
C LYS A 561 6.75 -18.46 23.36
N ILE A 562 7.10 -17.50 24.20
CA ILE A 562 8.37 -16.77 24.15
C ILE A 562 8.90 -16.59 25.58
N ASP A 563 10.17 -16.98 25.81
CA ASP A 563 10.81 -16.79 27.11
C ASP A 563 11.92 -15.74 27.02
N ILE A 564 11.96 -14.77 27.93
CA ILE A 564 12.97 -13.71 27.93
C ILE A 564 13.62 -13.64 29.31
N LYS A 565 14.95 -13.70 29.34
CA LYS A 565 15.71 -13.55 30.59
C LYS A 565 15.74 -12.10 31.05
N LYS A 566 15.64 -11.92 32.37
CA LYS A 566 15.57 -10.61 33.04
C LYS A 566 16.82 -9.75 32.83
N ASP A 567 17.99 -10.37 32.73
CA ASP A 567 19.28 -9.69 32.47
C ASP A 567 19.29 -8.92 31.13
N LYS A 568 18.44 -9.31 30.17
CA LYS A 568 18.30 -8.64 28.88
C LYS A 568 17.30 -7.47 28.86
N PHE A 569 16.55 -7.24 29.94
CA PHE A 569 15.51 -6.21 29.93
C PHE A 569 16.02 -4.79 29.61
N PRO A 570 17.16 -4.32 30.16
CA PRO A 570 17.69 -3.00 29.81
C PRO A 570 18.05 -2.87 28.33
N GLU A 571 18.57 -3.94 27.72
CA GLU A 571 18.95 -3.98 26.30
C GLU A 571 17.69 -3.96 25.41
N LEU A 572 16.68 -4.76 25.74
CA LEU A 572 15.52 -4.98 24.90
C LEU A 572 14.46 -3.87 25.05
N PHE A 573 14.18 -3.44 26.27
CA PHE A 573 13.12 -2.47 26.58
C PHE A 573 13.65 -1.06 26.86
N GLY A 574 14.96 -0.85 26.87
CA GLY A 574 15.61 0.43 27.12
C GLY A 574 15.56 0.88 28.58
N THR A 575 16.40 1.86 28.95
CA THR A 575 16.59 2.31 30.35
C THR A 575 15.83 3.58 30.73
N SER A 576 14.99 4.11 29.83
CA SER A 576 14.13 5.27 30.09
C SER A 576 12.73 4.85 30.54
N PHE A 577 12.14 5.62 31.47
CA PHE A 577 10.80 5.37 32.01
C PHE A 577 9.98 6.67 31.99
N SER A 578 8.70 6.58 31.67
CA SER A 578 7.77 7.72 31.76
C SER A 578 7.36 7.97 33.20
N TRP A 579 6.90 9.19 33.49
CA TRP A 579 6.34 9.54 34.81
C TRP A 579 5.17 8.63 35.19
N ASP A 580 4.28 8.29 34.24
CA ASP A 580 3.16 7.37 34.49
C ASP A 580 3.61 6.00 35.01
N ILE A 581 4.73 5.46 34.51
CA ILE A 581 5.29 4.18 34.98
C ILE A 581 5.88 4.35 36.37
N LEU A 582 6.65 5.42 36.59
CA LEU A 582 7.29 5.70 37.87
C LEU A 582 6.26 5.93 38.99
N ASP A 583 5.17 6.63 38.68
CA ASP A 583 4.10 6.96 39.63
C ASP A 583 3.18 5.76 39.92
N SER A 584 3.12 4.77 39.01
CA SER A 584 2.25 3.58 39.13
C SER A 584 2.98 2.30 39.56
N THR A 585 4.27 2.37 39.88
CA THR A 585 5.09 1.21 40.27
C THR A 585 5.64 1.37 41.68
N ASP A 586 5.35 0.41 42.55
CA ASP A 586 5.97 0.33 43.88
C ASP A 586 6.99 -0.82 43.90
N ILE A 587 8.25 -0.48 43.60
CA ILE A 587 9.35 -1.43 43.55
C ILE A 587 9.62 -2.14 44.90
N PHE A 588 9.08 -1.64 46.01
CA PHE A 588 9.24 -2.20 47.35
C PHE A 588 8.08 -3.10 47.79
N LYS A 589 6.99 -3.16 47.02
CA LYS A 589 5.79 -3.98 47.31
C LYS A 589 6.08 -5.49 47.35
N GLY A 590 7.21 -5.93 46.80
CA GLY A 590 7.54 -7.34 46.65
C GLY A 590 6.73 -8.00 45.54
N ASP A 591 6.90 -9.31 45.34
CA ASP A 591 6.21 -10.16 44.35
C ASP A 591 6.43 -9.92 42.85
N GLY A 592 7.12 -8.86 42.45
CA GLY A 592 7.46 -8.63 41.04
C GLY A 592 6.79 -7.41 40.44
N ASP A 593 6.57 -6.35 41.22
CA ASP A 593 6.31 -5.02 40.68
C ASP A 593 7.61 -4.37 40.17
N ASP A 594 8.21 -5.05 39.19
CA ASP A 594 9.44 -4.65 38.52
C ASP A 594 9.11 -3.54 37.51
N ILE A 595 9.95 -2.50 37.45
CA ILE A 595 9.73 -1.34 36.59
C ILE A 595 9.68 -1.70 35.08
N TYR A 596 10.39 -2.75 34.66
CA TYR A 596 10.31 -3.24 33.28
C TYR A 596 9.01 -3.99 33.01
N LEU A 597 8.50 -4.74 33.98
CA LEU A 597 7.19 -5.38 33.88
C LEU A 597 6.09 -4.32 33.80
N ALA A 598 6.16 -3.28 34.63
CA ALA A 598 5.28 -2.12 34.55
C ALA A 598 5.32 -1.44 33.17
N LYS A 599 6.51 -1.36 32.56
CA LYS A 599 6.68 -0.83 31.21
C LYS A 599 6.02 -1.71 30.14
N ILE A 600 6.12 -3.03 30.24
CA ILE A 600 5.41 -3.97 29.36
C ILE A 600 3.90 -3.85 29.55
N ASP A 601 3.43 -3.84 30.80
CA ASP A 601 2.01 -3.69 31.15
C ASP A 601 1.45 -2.37 30.57
N ASN A 602 2.21 -1.29 30.72
CA ASN A 602 1.86 0.02 30.18
C ASN A 602 1.76 0.00 28.65
N PHE A 603 2.71 -0.66 27.96
CA PHE A 603 2.65 -0.84 26.51
C PHE A 603 1.42 -1.63 26.07
N VAL A 604 1.15 -2.78 26.71
CA VAL A 604 0.00 -3.62 26.38
C VAL A 604 -1.31 -2.87 26.63
N ASN A 605 -1.40 -2.15 27.74
CA ASN A 605 -2.55 -1.34 28.09
C ASN A 605 -2.79 -0.20 27.07
N HIS A 606 -1.77 0.56 26.72
CA HIS A 606 -1.90 1.64 25.73
C HIS A 606 -2.24 1.15 24.32
N THR A 607 -1.76 -0.06 23.97
CA THR A 607 -1.95 -0.62 22.63
C THR A 607 -3.27 -1.35 22.47
N PHE A 608 -3.73 -2.09 23.49
CA PHE A 608 -4.80 -3.08 23.33
C PHE A 608 -6.05 -2.86 24.19
N ARG A 609 -5.99 -2.02 25.23
CA ARG A 609 -7.14 -1.80 26.15
C ARG A 609 -8.39 -1.27 25.44
N PHE A 610 -8.21 -0.51 24.35
CA PHE A 610 -9.30 0.15 23.64
C PHE A 610 -9.67 -0.51 22.31
N VAL A 611 -9.15 -1.72 22.04
CA VAL A 611 -9.53 -2.51 20.86
C VAL A 611 -11.02 -2.84 20.96
N GLN A 612 -11.78 -2.37 19.97
CA GLN A 612 -13.22 -2.57 19.90
C GLN A 612 -13.56 -3.88 19.19
N ASN A 613 -14.72 -4.46 19.50
CA ASN A 613 -15.29 -5.60 18.77
C ASN A 613 -14.39 -6.84 18.75
N LEU A 614 -13.58 -7.04 19.80
CA LEU A 614 -12.74 -8.22 20.00
C LEU A 614 -12.64 -8.53 21.49
N CYS A 615 -12.57 -9.81 21.84
CA CYS A 615 -12.36 -10.24 23.21
C CYS A 615 -10.85 -10.38 23.46
N PHE A 616 -10.27 -9.43 24.19
CA PHE A 616 -8.87 -9.47 24.58
C PHE A 616 -8.74 -9.54 26.10
N ASN A 617 -8.01 -10.53 26.59
CA ASN A 617 -7.76 -10.77 28.00
C ASN A 617 -6.26 -10.64 28.25
N TYR A 618 -5.88 -9.67 29.08
CA TYR A 618 -4.51 -9.51 29.52
C TYR A 618 -4.33 -9.96 30.96
N ARG A 619 -3.44 -10.92 31.16
CA ARG A 619 -3.01 -11.39 32.48
C ARG A 619 -1.50 -11.19 32.61
N THR A 620 -1.08 -10.56 33.70
CA THR A 620 0.32 -10.29 33.99
C THR A 620 0.67 -10.76 35.39
N ILE A 621 1.95 -10.64 35.74
CA ILE A 621 2.51 -10.99 37.04
C ILE A 621 1.89 -10.16 38.16
N ASN A 622 1.58 -8.88 37.91
CA ASN A 622 0.89 -7.99 38.85
C ASN A 622 -0.64 -8.01 38.58
N PRO A 623 -1.46 -8.69 39.40
CA PRO A 623 -2.88 -8.86 39.12
C PRO A 623 -3.67 -7.54 39.10
N GLU A 624 -3.18 -6.48 39.74
CA GLU A 624 -3.82 -5.16 39.75
C GLU A 624 -3.79 -4.49 38.36
N ARG A 625 -2.90 -4.92 37.47
CA ARG A 625 -2.76 -4.43 36.09
C ARG A 625 -3.44 -5.32 35.05
N ASN A 626 -4.07 -6.42 35.47
CA ASN A 626 -4.88 -7.25 34.58
C ASN A 626 -6.04 -6.43 34.02
N PHE A 627 -6.37 -6.67 32.76
CA PHE A 627 -7.59 -6.10 32.17
C PHE A 627 -8.20 -7.06 31.16
N GLN A 628 -9.50 -6.89 30.97
CA GLN A 628 -10.26 -7.54 29.92
C GLN A 628 -11.09 -6.48 29.22
N ASN A 629 -11.13 -6.52 27.89
CA ASN A 629 -11.98 -5.60 27.14
C ASN A 629 -13.45 -6.00 27.34
N ASP A 630 -14.27 -5.08 27.85
CA ASP A 630 -15.70 -5.31 28.03
C ASP A 630 -16.47 -5.04 26.73
N ILE A 631 -16.62 -6.10 25.93
CA ILE A 631 -17.36 -6.09 24.67
C ILE A 631 -18.82 -5.63 24.85
N SER A 632 -19.41 -5.83 26.04
CA SER A 632 -20.79 -5.41 26.33
C SER A 632 -20.90 -3.89 26.42
N SER A 633 -19.92 -3.24 27.06
CA SER A 633 -19.85 -1.78 27.19
C SER A 633 -19.45 -1.07 25.89
N ASP A 634 -18.75 -1.78 25.00
CA ASP A 634 -18.33 -1.28 23.67
C ASP A 634 -19.45 -1.31 22.62
N PHE A 635 -20.58 -1.98 22.92
CA PHE A 635 -21.75 -1.96 22.06
C PHE A 635 -22.44 -0.60 22.17
N LYS A 636 -21.86 0.39 21.48
CA LYS A 636 -22.41 1.74 21.45
C LYS A 636 -23.72 1.69 20.68
N ASN A 637 -24.73 2.41 21.18
CA ASN A 637 -26.00 2.61 20.48
C ASN A 637 -25.78 3.52 19.26
N TYR A 638 -25.18 2.97 18.22
CA TYR A 638 -24.95 3.64 16.96
C TYR A 638 -26.28 3.87 16.25
N ARG A 639 -26.54 5.13 15.88
CA ARG A 639 -27.69 5.51 15.06
C ARG A 639 -27.19 5.80 13.65
N SER A 640 -27.94 5.35 12.64
CA SER A 640 -27.66 5.72 11.26
C SER A 640 -27.96 7.20 11.08
N VAL A 641 -26.94 7.97 10.69
CA VAL A 641 -27.08 9.42 10.44
C VAL A 641 -26.93 9.76 8.95
N ASP A 642 -26.30 8.87 8.18
CA ASP A 642 -26.20 8.93 6.72
C ASP A 642 -26.04 7.50 6.17
N LYS A 643 -26.12 7.30 4.86
CA LYS A 643 -25.93 5.99 4.20
C LYS A 643 -24.55 5.38 4.47
N ASP A 644 -23.55 6.22 4.71
CA ASP A 644 -22.15 5.83 4.88
C ASP A 644 -21.65 6.01 6.32
N TYR A 645 -22.48 6.54 7.24
CA TYR A 645 -22.08 6.95 8.59
C TYR A 645 -23.06 6.48 9.67
N LYS A 646 -22.51 5.86 10.71
CA LYS A 646 -23.19 5.63 11.99
C LYS A 646 -22.52 6.46 13.10
N LEU A 647 -23.32 6.98 14.02
CA LEU A 647 -22.89 7.87 15.10
C LEU A 647 -23.44 7.41 16.45
N SER A 648 -22.60 7.47 17.48
CA SER A 648 -22.99 7.39 18.89
C SER A 648 -22.26 8.47 19.68
N TYR A 649 -22.78 8.87 20.83
CA TYR A 649 -22.14 9.86 21.68
C TYR A 649 -22.29 9.51 23.15
N LYS A 650 -21.35 9.97 23.98
CA LYS A 650 -21.35 9.76 25.43
C LYS A 650 -20.60 10.85 26.17
N TYR A 651 -20.84 10.94 27.47
CA TYR A 651 -20.11 11.82 28.38
C TYR A 651 -18.97 11.06 29.05
N LEU A 652 -17.76 11.63 29.03
CA LEU A 652 -16.57 11.07 29.68
C LEU A 652 -15.65 12.20 30.13
N ASP A 653 -15.24 12.21 31.40
CA ASP A 653 -14.29 13.17 31.97
C ASP A 653 -14.61 14.66 31.67
N GLY A 654 -15.90 15.01 31.65
CA GLY A 654 -16.36 16.38 31.36
C GLY A 654 -16.41 16.75 29.87
N PHE A 655 -16.17 15.80 28.96
CA PHE A 655 -16.29 15.98 27.51
C PHE A 655 -17.51 15.25 26.94
N LEU A 656 -18.15 15.88 25.94
CA LEU A 656 -19.07 15.21 25.03
C LEU A 656 -18.26 14.58 23.90
N ILE A 657 -18.19 13.25 23.89
CA ILE A 657 -17.42 12.47 22.92
C ILE A 657 -18.36 11.91 21.86
N PHE A 658 -17.99 12.10 20.59
CA PHE A 658 -18.66 11.55 19.42
C PHE A 658 -17.86 10.40 18.84
N ASP A 659 -18.48 9.25 18.66
CA ASP A 659 -17.90 8.06 18.05
C ASP A 659 -18.60 7.78 16.71
N PHE A 660 -17.84 7.74 15.63
CA PHE A 660 -18.29 7.48 14.27
C PHE A 660 -17.74 6.15 13.73
N ILE A 661 -18.55 5.51 12.90
CA ILE A 661 -18.10 4.46 11.99
C ILE A 661 -18.46 4.91 10.58
N GLU A 662 -17.47 4.97 9.70
CA GLU A 662 -17.64 5.44 8.32
C GLU A 662 -17.20 4.37 7.30
N LYS A 663 -18.02 4.18 6.26
CA LYS A 663 -17.83 3.12 5.27
C LYS A 663 -16.95 3.54 4.09
N GLN A 664 -16.79 4.84 3.84
CA GLN A 664 -16.15 5.35 2.62
C GLN A 664 -14.65 5.01 2.57
N TYR A 665 -13.94 5.24 3.67
CA TYR A 665 -12.53 4.87 3.84
C TYR A 665 -12.38 3.61 4.70
N GLY A 666 -13.45 3.21 5.39
CA GLY A 666 -13.48 2.05 6.24
C GLY A 666 -12.72 2.30 7.53
N SER A 667 -13.15 3.30 8.28
CA SER A 667 -12.50 3.76 9.51
C SER A 667 -13.50 4.04 10.62
N SER A 668 -12.98 4.10 11.84
CA SER A 668 -13.71 4.62 13.00
C SER A 668 -13.07 5.92 13.45
N PHE A 669 -13.88 6.86 13.90
CA PHE A 669 -13.44 8.22 14.20
C PHE A 669 -14.06 8.68 15.51
N ARG A 670 -13.24 8.99 16.51
CA ARG A 670 -13.69 9.59 17.77
C ARG A 670 -13.29 11.05 17.80
N LEU A 671 -14.21 11.93 18.22
CA LEU A 671 -14.05 13.38 18.20
C LEU A 671 -14.58 14.00 19.49
N TRP A 672 -13.89 15.02 20.01
CA TRP A 672 -14.35 15.87 21.12
C TRP A 672 -13.81 17.29 20.96
N PHE A 673 -14.44 18.26 21.63
CA PHE A 673 -14.09 19.68 21.55
C PHE A 673 -13.51 20.19 22.87
N ASN A 674 -12.71 21.25 22.80
CA ASN A 674 -12.12 21.86 23.99
C ASN A 674 -13.21 22.38 24.94
N ASN A 675 -13.01 22.17 26.25
CA ASN A 675 -13.93 22.58 27.31
C ASN A 675 -13.44 23.82 28.09
N ASP A 676 -12.33 24.44 27.66
CA ASP A 676 -11.78 25.69 28.21
C ASP A 676 -11.43 26.70 27.10
N MET A 677 -11.48 28.00 27.44
CA MET A 677 -11.05 29.12 26.59
C MET A 677 -9.67 29.69 26.97
N LYS A 678 -9.15 29.38 28.17
CA LYS A 678 -7.93 30.00 28.73
C LYS A 678 -6.65 29.29 28.33
N HIS A 679 -6.68 27.95 28.24
CA HIS A 679 -5.47 27.18 27.94
C HIS A 679 -5.46 26.64 26.51
N HIS A 680 -4.44 27.05 25.74
CA HIS A 680 -4.06 26.46 24.45
C HIS A 680 -3.34 25.12 24.61
N TYR A 681 -3.91 24.19 25.37
CA TYR A 681 -3.39 22.82 25.35
C TYR A 681 -3.86 22.14 24.07
N GLY A 682 -2.91 21.69 23.24
CA GLY A 682 -3.23 20.86 22.08
C GLY A 682 -3.94 19.60 22.57
N LEU A 683 -5.24 19.49 22.29
CA LEU A 683 -5.98 18.27 22.56
C LEU A 683 -5.30 17.09 21.85
N SER A 684 -5.39 15.90 22.44
CA SER A 684 -4.80 14.70 21.85
C SER A 684 -5.37 14.44 20.45
N GLN A 685 -4.49 14.28 19.47
CA GLN A 685 -4.83 13.96 18.08
C GLN A 685 -4.00 12.73 17.68
N ARG A 686 -4.69 11.61 17.42
CA ARG A 686 -4.04 10.31 17.18
C ARG A 686 -4.54 9.70 15.88
N LEU A 687 -3.61 9.10 15.13
CA LEU A 687 -3.91 8.18 14.05
C LEU A 687 -3.60 6.77 14.51
N LEU A 688 -4.56 5.88 14.31
CA LEU A 688 -4.40 4.47 14.50
C LEU A 688 -4.58 3.76 13.16
N LEU A 689 -3.81 2.71 12.96
CA LEU A 689 -4.00 1.75 11.88
C LEU A 689 -4.38 0.42 12.53
N ARG A 690 -5.66 0.05 12.43
CA ARG A 690 -6.21 -1.17 13.03
C ARG A 690 -5.81 -1.30 14.51
N ASP A 691 -6.17 -0.26 15.26
CA ASP A 691 -5.95 -0.11 16.70
C ASP A 691 -4.50 0.17 17.13
N VAL A 692 -3.55 0.26 16.19
CA VAL A 692 -2.13 0.56 16.49
C VAL A 692 -1.80 2.01 16.18
N ILE A 693 -1.20 2.70 17.16
CA ILE A 693 -0.80 4.10 17.02
C ILE A 693 0.28 4.27 15.93
N VAL A 694 0.03 5.18 14.99
CA VAL A 694 1.01 5.61 13.99
C VAL A 694 1.85 6.74 14.59
N SER A 695 3.02 6.39 15.09
CA SER A 695 3.89 7.23 15.93
C SER A 695 4.38 8.53 15.30
N ASN A 696 4.51 8.63 13.97
CA ASN A 696 4.92 9.88 13.31
C ASN A 696 3.75 10.74 12.81
N ALA A 697 2.50 10.32 13.07
CA ALA A 697 1.34 11.11 12.69
C ALA A 697 1.26 12.34 13.58
N LYS A 698 1.59 13.50 13.03
CA LYS A 698 1.46 14.80 13.69
C LYS A 698 0.40 15.62 12.99
N PHE A 699 -0.62 15.99 13.74
CA PHE A 699 -1.74 16.80 13.26
C PHE A 699 -1.58 18.22 13.82
N ASN A 700 -0.82 19.05 13.11
CA ASN A 700 -0.63 20.46 13.46
C ASN A 700 -1.34 21.34 12.42
N TYR A 701 -2.65 21.14 12.27
CA TYR A 701 -3.46 21.87 11.30
C TYR A 701 -4.30 22.92 12.01
N TRP A 702 -4.30 24.16 11.48
CA TRP A 702 -5.09 25.25 12.07
C TRP A 702 -6.57 24.89 12.25
N LYS A 703 -7.15 24.12 11.31
CA LYS A 703 -8.55 23.68 11.37
C LYS A 703 -8.87 22.63 12.44
N THR A 704 -7.88 22.00 13.06
CA THR A 704 -8.07 21.02 14.15
C THR A 704 -7.77 21.58 15.53
N SER A 705 -7.49 22.88 15.65
CA SER A 705 -6.97 23.48 16.89
C SER A 705 -7.93 23.45 18.08
N PHE A 706 -9.24 23.36 17.83
CA PHE A 706 -10.28 23.39 18.87
C PHE A 706 -10.82 22.00 19.23
N LEU A 707 -10.25 20.95 18.66
CA LEU A 707 -10.76 19.59 18.78
C LEU A 707 -9.64 18.56 19.01
N GLY A 708 -9.99 17.50 19.71
CA GLY A 708 -9.19 16.28 19.84
C GLY A 708 -9.88 15.16 19.09
N PHE A 709 -9.09 14.25 18.54
CA PHE A 709 -9.66 13.10 17.83
C PHE A 709 -8.75 11.88 17.83
N GLU A 710 -9.37 10.73 17.67
CA GLU A 710 -8.72 9.46 17.35
C GLU A 710 -9.31 8.94 16.05
N TRP A 711 -8.47 8.84 15.03
CA TRP A 711 -8.85 8.29 13.74
C TRP A 711 -8.22 6.91 13.57
N ASN A 712 -9.04 5.86 13.54
CA ASN A 712 -8.56 4.49 13.38
C ASN A 712 -8.95 3.92 12.02
N LEU A 713 -7.94 3.73 11.16
CA LEU A 713 -8.07 3.20 9.82
C LEU A 713 -8.14 1.68 9.85
N ASN A 714 -9.27 1.13 9.43
CA ASN A 714 -9.54 -0.31 9.50
C ASN A 714 -9.46 -1.01 8.14
N ASN A 715 -9.21 -0.27 7.06
CA ASN A 715 -9.24 -0.78 5.69
C ASN A 715 -7.85 -1.17 5.17
N GLN A 716 -7.75 -2.31 4.50
CA GLN A 716 -6.51 -2.83 3.92
C GLN A 716 -5.86 -1.93 2.87
N THR A 717 -6.62 -1.11 2.15
CA THR A 717 -6.04 -0.16 1.19
C THR A 717 -5.13 0.88 1.87
N THR A 718 -5.32 1.10 3.18
CA THR A 718 -4.51 2.03 3.96
C THR A 718 -3.12 1.49 4.30
N ASP A 719 -2.82 0.21 4.06
CA ASP A 719 -1.47 -0.34 4.24
C ASP A 719 -0.43 0.32 3.31
N THR A 720 -0.88 0.94 2.22
CA THR A 720 -0.03 1.71 1.28
C THR A 720 0.45 3.05 1.83
N ILE A 721 -0.17 3.55 2.90
CA ILE A 721 0.12 4.88 3.46
C ILE A 721 1.14 4.83 4.59
N VAL A 722 1.49 3.63 5.07
CA VAL A 722 2.46 3.39 6.14
C VAL A 722 3.69 2.65 5.64
N ASP A 723 4.80 2.74 6.36
CA ASP A 723 5.99 1.94 6.11
C ASP A 723 5.79 0.48 6.53
N ILE A 724 6.79 -0.37 6.27
CA ILE A 724 6.75 -1.81 6.59
C ILE A 724 6.52 -2.05 8.10
N SER A 725 7.00 -1.13 8.95
CA SER A 725 6.83 -1.21 10.40
C SER A 725 5.40 -0.91 10.86
N ARG A 726 4.62 -0.19 10.04
CA ARG A 726 3.32 0.41 10.38
C ARG A 726 3.35 1.49 11.45
N ASP A 727 4.53 1.80 12.00
CA ASP A 727 4.70 2.84 13.02
C ASP A 727 4.71 4.23 12.40
N ASN A 728 4.91 4.33 11.08
CA ASN A 728 5.11 5.61 10.42
C ASN A 728 4.36 5.71 9.10
N LEU A 729 3.74 6.88 8.87
CA LEU A 729 3.27 7.31 7.56
C LEU A 729 4.45 7.47 6.59
N THR A 730 4.25 7.00 5.36
CA THR A 730 5.09 7.32 4.20
C THR A 730 4.90 8.79 3.81
N TYR A 731 5.71 9.29 2.87
CA TYR A 731 5.53 10.64 2.33
C TYR A 731 4.15 10.81 1.69
N ILE A 732 3.77 9.87 0.82
CA ILE A 732 2.46 9.85 0.14
C ILE A 732 1.34 9.69 1.17
N GLY A 733 1.56 8.87 2.20
CA GLY A 733 0.58 8.67 3.25
C GLY A 733 0.28 9.93 4.07
N ARG A 734 1.29 10.74 4.38
CA ARG A 734 1.07 12.04 5.05
C ARG A 734 0.17 12.96 4.24
N GLU A 735 0.42 13.07 2.93
CA GLU A 735 -0.41 13.88 2.04
C GLU A 735 -1.85 13.35 1.97
N TRP A 736 -2.02 12.03 1.82
CA TRP A 736 -3.33 11.40 1.76
C TRP A 736 -4.16 11.59 3.04
N ILE A 737 -3.55 11.37 4.21
CA ILE A 737 -4.17 11.58 5.53
C ILE A 737 -4.63 13.02 5.68
N THR A 738 -3.76 13.97 5.34
CA THR A 738 -4.06 15.41 5.45
C THR A 738 -5.26 15.79 4.58
N ASN A 739 -5.22 15.40 3.31
CA ASN A 739 -6.26 15.75 2.34
C ASN A 739 -7.59 15.06 2.68
N THR A 740 -7.55 13.80 3.09
CA THR A 740 -8.75 13.02 3.42
C THR A 740 -9.41 13.53 4.70
N LEU A 741 -8.62 13.76 5.75
CA LEU A 741 -9.10 14.30 7.01
C LEU A 741 -9.70 15.70 6.83
N LEU A 742 -8.91 16.63 6.30
CA LEU A 742 -9.28 18.04 6.28
C LEU A 742 -10.33 18.36 5.22
N SER A 743 -10.27 17.75 4.04
CA SER A 743 -11.13 18.14 2.92
C SER A 743 -12.39 17.28 2.77
N LYS A 744 -12.44 16.11 3.42
CA LYS A 744 -13.54 15.15 3.22
C LYS A 744 -14.21 14.72 4.53
N LEU A 745 -13.46 14.17 5.48
CA LEU A 745 -14.02 13.59 6.72
C LEU A 745 -14.52 14.66 7.69
N LEU A 746 -13.64 15.54 8.18
CA LEU A 746 -14.02 16.53 9.20
C LEU A 746 -15.17 17.45 8.75
N PRO A 747 -15.18 18.02 7.53
CA PRO A 747 -16.30 18.85 7.09
C PRO A 747 -17.66 18.14 7.17
N LYS A 748 -17.69 16.83 6.86
CA LYS A 748 -18.91 16.02 6.90
C LYS A 748 -19.28 15.64 8.33
N ILE A 749 -18.31 15.25 9.15
CA ILE A 749 -18.53 14.93 10.57
C ILE A 749 -19.11 16.13 11.33
N ILE A 750 -18.58 17.34 11.10
CA ILE A 750 -19.07 18.57 11.74
C ILE A 750 -20.55 18.83 11.37
N GLU A 751 -20.98 18.55 10.13
CA GLU A 751 -22.40 18.64 9.76
C GLU A 751 -23.28 17.65 10.54
N LEU A 752 -22.80 16.42 10.72
CA LEU A 752 -23.60 15.34 11.32
C LEU A 752 -23.81 15.48 12.83
N ILE A 753 -22.95 16.22 13.55
CA ILE A 753 -23.06 16.39 15.01
C ILE A 753 -23.88 17.61 15.45
N SER A 754 -24.24 18.52 14.52
CA SER A 754 -24.85 19.81 14.88
C SER A 754 -26.12 19.65 15.71
N ASP A 755 -27.05 18.80 15.22
CA ASP A 755 -28.34 18.58 15.87
C ASP A 755 -28.22 17.96 17.26
N ILE A 756 -27.20 17.11 17.47
CA ILE A 756 -26.95 16.46 18.77
C ILE A 756 -26.48 17.50 19.79
N PHE A 757 -25.56 18.39 19.40
CA PHE A 757 -25.14 19.48 20.28
C PHE A 757 -26.33 20.34 20.70
N ILE A 758 -27.21 20.70 19.76
CA ILE A 758 -28.41 21.51 20.04
C ILE A 758 -29.35 20.79 21.02
N GLN A 759 -29.53 19.47 20.85
CA GLN A 759 -30.35 18.65 21.75
C GLN A 759 -29.77 18.60 23.18
N GLU A 760 -28.48 18.31 23.31
CA GLU A 760 -27.82 18.19 24.63
C GLU A 760 -27.76 19.53 25.38
N LEU A 761 -27.64 20.66 24.66
CA LEU A 761 -27.75 21.99 25.24
C LEU A 761 -29.16 22.30 25.77
N GLY A 762 -30.20 21.61 25.30
CA GLY A 762 -31.57 21.73 25.81
C GLY A 762 -31.88 20.81 27.00
N ALA A 763 -30.99 19.89 27.36
CA ALA A 763 -31.22 18.88 28.41
C ALA A 763 -31.10 19.48 29.82
N THR A 764 -31.75 18.87 30.82
CA THR A 764 -31.75 19.34 32.22
C THR A 764 -30.50 18.91 33.01
N THR A 765 -29.75 17.93 32.52
CA THR A 765 -28.48 17.44 33.09
C THR A 765 -27.30 17.94 32.25
N GLN A 766 -27.08 19.26 32.23
CA GLN A 766 -25.97 19.86 31.49
C GLN A 766 -24.64 19.64 32.22
N ILE A 767 -23.58 19.38 31.46
CA ILE A 767 -22.21 19.55 31.94
C ILE A 767 -21.91 21.04 32.00
N GLU A 768 -21.22 21.51 33.05
CA GLU A 768 -20.88 22.93 33.24
C GLU A 768 -20.15 23.57 32.03
N THR A 769 -19.47 22.78 31.19
CA THR A 769 -18.63 23.24 30.08
C THR A 769 -19.22 23.00 28.69
N ILE A 770 -20.47 22.50 28.58
CA ILE A 770 -21.06 22.15 27.27
C ILE A 770 -21.17 23.36 26.33
N ASP A 771 -21.45 24.55 26.88
CA ASP A 771 -21.48 25.81 26.13
C ASP A 771 -20.11 26.13 25.50
N ILE A 772 -19.02 25.90 26.23
CA ILE A 772 -17.65 26.12 25.74
C ILE A 772 -17.31 25.12 24.63
N GLN A 773 -17.71 23.85 24.80
CA GLN A 773 -17.54 22.83 23.77
C GLN A 773 -18.33 23.19 22.51
N TYR A 774 -19.55 23.71 22.64
CA TYR A 774 -20.35 24.18 21.52
C TYR A 774 -19.75 25.40 20.81
N LEU A 775 -19.15 26.33 21.56
CA LEU A 775 -18.39 27.44 20.98
C LEU A 775 -17.22 26.92 20.15
N ASN A 776 -16.43 25.98 20.68
CA ASN A 776 -15.28 25.38 19.98
C ASN A 776 -15.71 24.59 18.73
N TYR A 777 -16.84 23.89 18.79
CA TYR A 777 -17.50 23.31 17.62
C TYR A 777 -17.86 24.39 16.58
N SER A 778 -18.50 25.47 17.00
CA SER A 778 -18.92 26.57 16.13
C SER A 778 -17.73 27.30 15.49
N LEU A 779 -16.64 27.51 16.23
CA LEU A 779 -15.38 28.07 15.73
C LEU A 779 -14.72 27.14 14.70
N THR A 780 -14.79 25.82 14.91
CA THR A 780 -14.31 24.82 13.95
C THR A 780 -15.16 24.86 12.67
N ALA A 781 -16.49 24.83 12.80
CA ALA A 781 -17.40 24.95 11.65
C ALA A 781 -17.16 26.25 10.87
N TYR A 782 -16.92 27.36 11.59
CA TYR A 782 -16.58 28.65 11.01
C TYR A 782 -15.25 28.60 10.26
N ALA A 783 -14.21 27.92 10.76
CA ALA A 783 -12.94 27.71 10.05
C ALA A 783 -13.12 26.96 8.71
N TYR A 784 -14.17 26.14 8.61
CA TYR A 784 -14.61 25.46 7.39
C TYR A 784 -15.56 26.29 6.52
N GLN A 785 -15.82 27.54 6.89
CA GLN A 785 -16.77 28.45 6.23
C GLN A 785 -18.20 27.88 6.16
N LYS A 786 -18.59 27.07 7.16
CA LYS A 786 -19.95 26.52 7.31
C LYS A 786 -20.70 27.24 8.44
N GLN A 787 -21.88 27.75 8.13
CA GLN A 787 -22.78 28.40 9.10
C GLN A 787 -23.83 27.42 9.62
N ILE A 788 -23.38 26.38 10.32
CA ILE A 788 -24.21 25.25 10.78
C ILE A 788 -24.38 25.24 12.31
N TYR A 789 -24.47 26.42 12.91
CA TYR A 789 -24.61 26.65 14.35
C TYR A 789 -25.83 27.54 14.64
N ASP A 790 -26.41 27.38 15.83
CA ASP A 790 -27.62 28.08 16.28
C ASP A 790 -27.25 29.41 16.95
N LYS A 791 -27.70 30.51 16.33
CA LYS A 791 -27.44 31.87 16.80
C LYS A 791 -28.08 32.15 18.17
N SER A 792 -29.24 31.57 18.46
CA SER A 792 -29.95 31.76 19.72
C SER A 792 -29.22 31.16 20.93
N ILE A 793 -28.39 30.14 20.68
CA ILE A 793 -27.50 29.54 21.68
C ILE A 793 -26.25 30.41 21.81
N LEU A 794 -25.61 30.77 20.69
CA LEU A 794 -24.40 31.60 20.70
C LEU A 794 -24.60 32.99 21.29
N SER A 795 -25.84 33.52 21.29
CA SER A 795 -26.18 34.79 21.93
C SER A 795 -26.15 34.71 23.47
N LYS A 796 -26.18 33.51 24.05
CA LYS A 796 -26.09 33.27 25.50
C LYS A 796 -24.66 33.06 25.98
N ILE A 797 -23.77 32.64 25.08
CA ILE A 797 -22.36 32.35 25.39
C ILE A 797 -21.57 33.66 25.37
N LYS A 798 -21.04 34.06 26.54
CA LYS A 798 -20.17 35.24 26.68
C LYS A 798 -18.72 34.89 26.41
N ILE A 799 -18.04 35.76 25.68
CA ILE A 799 -16.60 35.69 25.46
C ILE A 799 -15.92 36.58 26.52
N PRO A 800 -14.91 36.05 27.24
CA PRO A 800 -14.15 36.82 28.22
C PRO A 800 -13.58 38.13 27.63
N HIS A 801 -13.62 39.21 28.42
CA HIS A 801 -13.14 40.53 28.03
C HIS A 801 -11.67 40.53 27.55
N GLU A 802 -10.84 39.66 28.14
CA GLU A 802 -9.43 39.47 27.80
C GLU A 802 -9.19 38.78 26.45
N ILE A 803 -10.23 38.23 25.82
CA ILE A 803 -10.19 37.62 24.48
C ILE A 803 -10.83 38.57 23.46
N ALA A 804 -12.02 39.10 23.76
CA ALA A 804 -12.70 40.04 22.88
C ALA A 804 -13.61 41.00 23.65
N SER A 805 -13.70 42.25 23.18
CA SER A 805 -14.57 43.28 23.78
C SER A 805 -15.24 44.16 22.73
N TYR A 806 -16.31 44.84 23.14
CA TYR A 806 -16.97 45.88 22.35
C TYR A 806 -17.45 46.96 23.31
N ASP A 807 -17.08 48.22 23.05
CA ASP A 807 -17.39 49.36 23.91
C ASP A 807 -17.14 49.07 25.41
N LYS A 808 -15.96 48.52 25.72
CA LYS A 808 -15.46 48.21 27.08
C LYS A 808 -16.24 47.13 27.84
N SER A 809 -17.03 46.34 27.12
CA SER A 809 -17.85 45.26 27.68
C SER A 809 -17.58 43.93 26.99
N GLU A 810 -17.89 42.83 27.69
CA GLU A 810 -17.91 41.49 27.11
C GLU A 810 -18.90 41.39 25.95
N ILE A 811 -18.60 40.53 24.99
CA ILE A 811 -19.47 40.26 23.84
C ILE A 811 -19.98 38.83 23.85
N THR A 812 -21.04 38.58 23.08
CA THR A 812 -21.55 37.24 22.83
C THR A 812 -20.83 36.60 21.65
N ALA A 813 -20.79 35.27 21.62
CA ALA A 813 -20.19 34.52 20.50
C ALA A 813 -20.91 34.79 19.17
N GLU A 814 -22.23 34.97 19.20
CA GLU A 814 -23.02 35.37 18.02
C GLU A 814 -22.49 36.69 17.44
N LYS A 815 -22.36 37.72 18.29
CA LYS A 815 -21.90 39.05 17.87
C LYS A 815 -20.50 39.01 17.26
N LEU A 816 -19.61 38.15 17.76
CA LEU A 816 -18.29 37.93 17.19
C LEU A 816 -18.35 37.33 15.77
N LEU A 817 -19.08 36.23 15.58
CA LEU A 817 -19.10 35.50 14.31
C LEU A 817 -19.85 36.26 13.19
N GLU A 818 -20.80 37.11 13.54
CA GLU A 818 -21.54 37.95 12.59
C GLU A 818 -20.79 39.22 12.17
N ALA A 819 -19.77 39.63 12.93
CA ALA A 819 -19.06 40.87 12.70
C ALA A 819 -18.46 40.96 11.29
N THR A 820 -18.74 42.04 10.57
CA THR A 820 -18.15 42.27 9.23
C THR A 820 -16.74 42.85 9.32
N THR A 821 -16.45 43.58 10.41
CA THR A 821 -15.17 44.23 10.67
C THR A 821 -14.75 43.98 12.12
N LEU A 822 -13.49 43.64 12.33
CA LEU A 822 -12.87 43.42 13.64
C LEU A 822 -11.57 44.25 13.73
N LEU A 823 -11.18 44.62 14.95
CA LEU A 823 -9.86 45.18 15.23
C LEU A 823 -9.02 44.17 16.02
N LEU A 824 -7.90 43.72 15.47
CA LEU A 824 -6.94 42.90 16.18
C LEU A 824 -5.90 43.80 16.85
N VAL A 825 -5.78 43.69 18.17
CA VAL A 825 -4.80 44.42 18.97
C VAL A 825 -3.75 43.44 19.46
N ASN A 826 -2.47 43.80 19.28
CA ASN A 826 -1.29 43.01 19.67
C ASN A 826 -0.19 43.93 20.23
N GLY A 827 0.91 43.34 20.71
CA GLY A 827 2.12 44.10 21.11
C GLY A 827 2.04 44.77 22.48
N PHE A 828 1.17 44.26 23.36
CA PHE A 828 1.02 44.67 24.75
C PHE A 828 1.67 43.67 25.71
N LYS A 829 1.73 44.01 27.00
CA LYS A 829 2.22 43.10 28.03
C LYS A 829 1.15 42.05 28.38
N THR A 830 1.56 40.79 28.44
CA THR A 830 0.70 39.67 28.84
C THR A 830 0.98 39.24 30.28
N ASN A 831 0.04 38.50 30.87
CA ASN A 831 0.33 37.66 32.02
C ASN A 831 1.19 36.44 31.59
N GLY A 832 1.68 35.65 32.54
CA GLY A 832 2.48 34.45 32.25
C GLY A 832 1.76 33.36 31.41
N THR A 833 0.49 33.57 31.04
CA THR A 833 -0.34 32.68 30.21
C THR A 833 -0.72 33.30 28.85
N ASN A 834 0.05 34.29 28.36
CA ASN A 834 -0.19 35.00 27.09
C ASN A 834 -1.52 35.76 26.96
N SER A 835 -2.27 35.96 28.05
CA SER A 835 -3.49 36.77 28.06
C SER A 835 -3.14 38.22 28.41
N ILE A 836 -3.87 39.19 27.85
CA ILE A 836 -3.68 40.61 28.21
C ILE A 836 -4.11 40.84 29.67
N VAL A 837 -3.38 41.69 30.39
CA VAL A 837 -3.78 42.13 31.75
C VAL A 837 -4.77 43.28 31.69
N GLN A 838 -5.74 43.32 32.60
CA GLN A 838 -6.80 44.33 32.63
C GLN A 838 -6.29 45.78 32.61
N SER A 839 -5.17 46.07 33.31
CA SER A 839 -4.56 47.40 33.31
C SER A 839 -4.06 47.85 31.92
N GLU A 840 -3.64 46.90 31.08
CA GLU A 840 -3.20 47.19 29.71
C GLU A 840 -4.40 47.42 28.79
N ILE A 841 -5.52 46.70 28.98
CA ILE A 841 -6.77 46.96 28.26
C ILE A 841 -7.21 48.42 28.52
N GLU A 842 -7.32 48.82 29.78
CA GLU A 842 -7.75 50.17 30.17
C GLU A 842 -6.81 51.25 29.61
N ARG A 843 -5.51 51.00 29.61
CA ARG A 843 -4.51 51.92 29.03
C ARG A 843 -4.73 52.11 27.53
N ILE A 844 -4.88 51.01 26.78
CA ILE A 844 -5.03 51.03 25.33
C ILE A 844 -6.38 51.64 24.93
N GLU A 845 -7.47 51.27 25.61
CA GLU A 845 -8.78 51.84 25.37
C GLU A 845 -8.82 53.34 25.65
N LYS A 846 -8.12 53.83 26.69
CA LYS A 846 -8.03 55.27 26.97
C LYS A 846 -7.21 56.02 25.92
N GLN A 847 -6.10 55.44 25.47
CA GLN A 847 -5.18 56.09 24.54
C GLN A 847 -5.68 56.11 23.10
N TYR A 848 -6.36 55.04 22.65
CA TYR A 848 -6.79 54.85 21.26
C TYR A 848 -8.32 54.76 21.12
N ASN A 849 -9.07 55.36 22.05
CA ASN A 849 -10.54 55.35 22.07
C ASN A 849 -11.16 55.74 20.71
N ASP A 850 -10.61 56.80 20.08
CA ASP A 850 -11.12 57.31 18.81
C ASP A 850 -10.96 56.32 17.64
N VAL A 851 -10.00 55.40 17.75
CA VAL A 851 -9.76 54.34 16.76
C VAL A 851 -10.57 53.09 17.07
N LEU A 852 -10.74 52.77 18.35
CA LEU A 852 -11.34 51.52 18.83
C LEU A 852 -12.86 51.58 18.96
N SER A 853 -13.43 52.75 19.23
CA SER A 853 -14.86 52.94 19.49
C SER A 853 -15.74 52.45 18.34
N GLY A 854 -16.80 51.71 18.67
CA GLY A 854 -17.75 51.18 17.67
C GLY A 854 -17.26 49.95 16.90
N TYR A 855 -16.11 49.38 17.26
CA TYR A 855 -15.60 48.12 16.70
C TYR A 855 -15.52 47.02 17.76
N ILE A 856 -15.60 45.78 17.31
CA ILE A 856 -15.24 44.62 18.13
C ILE A 856 -13.72 44.49 18.13
N ILE A 857 -13.15 44.45 19.32
CA ILE A 857 -11.71 44.35 19.57
C ILE A 857 -11.40 42.90 19.92
N ILE A 858 -10.39 42.35 19.26
CA ILE A 858 -9.80 41.05 19.56
C ILE A 858 -8.45 41.32 20.25
N TRP A 859 -8.36 40.90 21.50
CA TRP A 859 -7.18 41.11 22.34
C TRP A 859 -6.23 39.92 22.22
N GLY A 860 -5.17 40.08 21.43
CA GLY A 860 -4.28 38.97 21.11
C GLY A 860 -4.82 38.08 19.99
N GLY A 861 -3.95 37.26 19.39
CA GLY A 861 -4.35 36.37 18.30
C GLY A 861 -4.73 34.97 18.76
N ASP A 862 -4.07 34.44 19.79
CA ASP A 862 -3.83 33.00 19.83
C ASP A 862 -5.11 32.15 19.87
N TYR A 863 -6.14 32.51 20.66
CA TYR A 863 -7.37 31.70 20.80
C TYR A 863 -8.22 31.67 19.53
N LEU A 864 -8.56 32.85 19.01
CA LEU A 864 -9.47 32.96 17.87
C LEU A 864 -8.75 32.90 16.51
N TYR A 865 -7.41 32.97 16.48
CA TYR A 865 -6.63 33.02 15.23
C TYR A 865 -7.00 31.89 14.27
N ASN A 866 -7.02 30.66 14.77
CA ASN A 866 -7.20 29.46 13.97
C ASN A 866 -8.59 29.33 13.32
N SER A 867 -9.61 30.03 13.82
CA SER A 867 -10.94 30.10 13.18
C SER A 867 -11.08 31.35 12.31
N LEU A 868 -10.61 32.51 12.79
CA LEU A 868 -10.79 33.78 12.11
C LEU A 868 -9.91 33.90 10.86
N MET A 869 -8.73 33.28 10.81
CA MET A 869 -7.79 33.42 9.68
C MET A 869 -8.35 32.94 8.34
N PHE A 870 -9.35 32.05 8.36
CA PHE A 870 -10.04 31.54 7.16
C PHE A 870 -11.22 32.41 6.72
N ASN A 871 -11.64 33.35 7.56
CA ASN A 871 -12.84 34.15 7.39
C ASN A 871 -12.58 35.65 7.31
N TYR A 872 -11.38 36.09 7.71
CA TYR A 872 -11.00 37.50 7.70
C TYR A 872 -9.65 37.72 7.01
N ILE A 873 -9.53 38.87 6.36
CA ILE A 873 -8.26 39.40 5.86
C ILE A 873 -7.97 40.74 6.52
N CYS A 874 -6.68 41.03 6.74
CA CYS A 874 -6.27 42.37 7.14
C CYS A 874 -6.49 43.32 5.95
N SER A 875 -7.22 44.42 6.18
CA SER A 875 -7.44 45.47 5.17
C SER A 875 -6.56 46.69 5.41
N GLU A 876 -6.17 46.93 6.67
CA GLU A 876 -5.43 48.14 7.05
C GLU A 876 -4.64 47.95 8.36
N VAL A 877 -3.41 48.47 8.41
CA VAL A 877 -2.65 48.64 9.68
C VAL A 877 -2.91 50.04 10.21
N LEU A 878 -3.74 50.17 11.25
CA LEU A 878 -4.15 51.46 11.81
C LEU A 878 -3.05 52.06 12.70
N GLN A 879 -2.39 51.23 13.50
CA GLN A 879 -1.31 51.64 14.40
C GLN A 879 -0.22 50.57 14.48
N TYR A 880 1.04 50.99 14.56
CA TYR A 880 2.16 50.08 14.75
C TYR A 880 3.26 50.71 15.61
N ASP A 881 3.16 50.52 16.93
CA ASP A 881 4.16 50.96 17.91
C ASP A 881 4.69 49.76 18.71
N ASN A 882 5.76 49.98 19.49
CA ASN A 882 6.36 48.94 20.33
C ASN A 882 5.41 48.43 21.45
N ASN A 883 4.45 49.24 21.87
CA ASN A 883 3.54 48.95 23.00
C ASN A 883 2.08 48.67 22.57
N CYS A 884 1.76 48.81 21.27
CA CYS A 884 0.43 48.58 20.72
C CYS A 884 0.48 48.48 19.20
N LYS A 885 -0.16 47.46 18.64
CA LYS A 885 -0.30 47.24 17.19
C LYS A 885 -1.77 46.97 16.91
N ILE A 886 -2.39 47.77 16.05
CA ILE A 886 -3.83 47.71 15.76
C ILE A 886 -4.00 47.42 14.27
N TYR A 887 -4.64 46.29 13.97
CA TYR A 887 -4.93 45.83 12.62
C TYR A 887 -6.43 45.78 12.39
N LYS A 888 -6.89 46.32 11.26
CA LYS A 888 -8.28 46.24 10.83
C LYS A 888 -8.48 44.99 9.98
N LEU A 889 -9.34 44.10 10.45
CA LEU A 889 -9.71 42.87 9.77
C LEU A 889 -11.09 43.02 9.13
N GLN A 890 -11.23 42.59 7.89
CA GLN A 890 -12.49 42.56 7.15
C GLN A 890 -12.88 41.14 6.82
N LYS A 891 -14.17 40.83 6.96
CA LYS A 891 -14.72 39.52 6.62
C LYS A 891 -14.56 39.26 5.12
N ILE A 892 -14.11 38.06 4.79
CA ILE A 892 -13.91 37.61 3.42
C ILE A 892 -15.29 37.42 2.76
N THR A 893 -15.48 38.05 1.61
CA THR A 893 -16.62 37.83 0.71
C THR A 893 -16.13 37.30 -0.62
N SER A 894 -17.01 36.65 -1.40
CA SER A 894 -16.71 36.16 -2.75
C SER A 894 -16.24 37.26 -3.72
N SER A 895 -16.49 38.53 -3.42
CA SER A 895 -16.00 39.71 -4.15
C SER A 895 -14.63 40.26 -3.68
N ASN A 896 -14.14 39.86 -2.51
CA ASN A 896 -12.92 40.40 -1.87
C ASN A 896 -11.73 39.42 -1.82
N PHE A 897 -11.82 38.23 -2.41
CA PHE A 897 -10.72 37.26 -2.49
C PHE A 897 -9.70 37.59 -3.60
N GLU A 898 -9.39 38.88 -3.78
CA GLU A 898 -8.28 39.30 -4.63
C GLU A 898 -7.04 39.50 -3.75
N HIS A 899 -5.87 39.07 -4.24
CA HIS A 899 -4.58 39.28 -3.57
C HIS A 899 -4.23 40.77 -3.57
N LYS A 900 -4.86 41.54 -2.68
CA LYS A 900 -4.80 43.00 -2.63
C LYS A 900 -3.83 43.48 -1.54
N PRO A 901 -2.95 44.44 -1.88
CA PRO A 901 -2.20 45.17 -0.89
C PRO A 901 -3.12 45.93 0.08
N ILE A 902 -2.63 46.22 1.28
CA ILE A 902 -3.37 46.85 2.37
C ILE A 902 -2.92 48.29 2.60
N ARG A 903 -3.81 49.10 3.18
CA ARG A 903 -3.43 50.41 3.73
C ARG A 903 -2.60 50.24 4.99
N PHE A 904 -1.74 51.21 5.29
CA PHE A 904 -0.91 51.15 6.49
C PHE A 904 -0.56 52.53 7.04
N ASN A 905 -0.41 52.61 8.35
CA ASN A 905 0.27 53.69 9.03
C ASN A 905 1.77 53.61 8.73
N LYS A 906 2.42 54.72 8.35
CA LYS A 906 3.85 54.77 8.01
C LYS A 906 4.77 54.13 9.06
N ASN A 907 4.41 54.21 10.35
CA ASN A 907 5.16 53.57 11.44
C ASN A 907 5.30 52.04 11.26
N TYR A 908 4.41 51.40 10.50
CA TYR A 908 4.50 49.97 10.18
C TYR A 908 5.81 49.59 9.47
N LEU A 909 6.45 50.50 8.72
CA LEU A 909 7.74 50.22 8.07
C LEU A 909 8.85 49.87 9.06
N ASN A 910 8.71 50.23 10.35
CA ASN A 910 9.61 49.75 11.41
C ASN A 910 9.66 48.21 11.51
N ILE A 911 8.70 47.49 10.94
CA ILE A 911 8.75 46.02 10.89
C ILE A 911 9.95 45.47 10.10
N LEU A 912 10.51 46.27 9.17
CA LEU A 912 11.71 45.92 8.38
C LEU A 912 12.98 45.81 9.23
N ASP A 913 12.98 46.43 10.42
CA ASP A 913 14.10 46.39 11.38
C ASP A 913 14.20 45.03 12.11
N TYR A 914 13.12 44.25 12.08
CA TYR A 914 13.04 42.95 12.74
C TYR A 914 13.34 41.81 11.76
N MET A 915 14.24 40.90 12.13
CA MET A 915 14.63 39.75 11.30
C MET A 915 13.58 38.63 11.30
N GLY A 916 13.67 37.72 10.33
CA GLY A 916 12.77 36.57 10.19
C GLY A 916 12.86 35.58 11.35
N VAL A 917 11.76 34.86 11.62
CA VAL A 917 11.73 33.77 12.61
C VAL A 917 12.37 32.53 11.98
N HIS A 918 13.27 31.83 12.70
CA HIS A 918 13.98 30.60 12.29
C HIS A 918 15.22 30.72 11.38
N LYS A 919 16.09 31.73 11.56
CA LYS A 919 17.39 31.86 10.85
C LYS A 919 17.30 32.10 9.34
N CYS A 920 16.12 32.36 8.78
CA CYS A 920 16.03 32.92 7.44
C CYS A 920 16.50 34.39 7.48
N SER A 921 17.32 34.80 6.51
CA SER A 921 17.94 36.13 6.56
C SER A 921 16.93 37.26 6.32
N ARG A 922 15.84 37.00 5.60
CA ARG A 922 14.82 38.00 5.26
C ARG A 922 13.49 37.70 5.94
N LYS A 923 12.65 38.73 6.04
CA LYS A 923 11.29 38.65 6.58
C LYS A 923 10.24 38.93 5.50
N THR A 924 9.03 38.39 5.67
CA THR A 924 7.85 38.80 4.89
C THR A 924 6.99 39.77 5.67
N ILE A 925 6.56 40.83 5.00
CA ILE A 925 5.66 41.86 5.55
C ILE A 925 4.35 41.88 4.74
N TYR A 926 3.30 42.55 5.24
CA TYR A 926 2.07 42.72 4.45
C TYR A 926 2.37 43.34 3.08
N GLY A 927 1.63 42.93 2.04
CA GLY A 927 1.63 43.69 0.79
C GLY A 927 0.99 45.04 1.03
N LEU A 928 1.63 46.13 0.63
CA LEU A 928 1.22 47.50 0.95
C LEU A 928 0.79 48.23 -0.33
N ASP A 929 -0.30 48.99 -0.26
CA ASP A 929 -0.91 49.67 -1.41
C ASP A 929 -0.04 50.78 -2.02
N GLU A 930 0.87 51.34 -1.23
CA GLU A 930 1.90 52.25 -1.70
C GLU A 930 3.04 51.61 -2.52
N TYR A 931 3.17 50.28 -2.47
CA TYR A 931 4.19 49.49 -3.19
C TYR A 931 3.56 48.28 -3.91
N PRO A 932 2.60 48.52 -4.83
CA PRO A 932 1.81 47.45 -5.43
C PRO A 932 2.63 46.53 -6.35
N ASN A 933 3.68 47.04 -7.00
CA ASN A 933 4.46 46.29 -7.98
C ASN A 933 5.38 45.24 -7.35
N ILE A 934 5.61 45.29 -6.04
CA ILE A 934 6.41 44.31 -5.29
C ILE A 934 5.58 43.38 -4.41
N SER A 935 4.26 43.52 -4.46
CA SER A 935 3.34 42.63 -3.75
C SER A 935 3.23 41.29 -4.49
N VAL A 936 3.42 40.19 -3.75
CA VAL A 936 3.38 38.83 -4.28
C VAL A 936 2.34 37.98 -3.58
N ARG A 937 1.79 37.02 -4.30
CA ARG A 937 0.94 35.96 -3.76
C ARG A 937 1.76 35.11 -2.79
N LYS A 938 1.11 34.64 -1.73
CA LYS A 938 1.74 33.73 -0.76
C LYS A 938 2.16 32.45 -1.47
N TYR A 939 3.44 32.12 -1.38
CA TYR A 939 3.96 30.88 -1.91
C TYR A 939 5.03 30.34 -0.96
N TYR A 940 4.86 29.10 -0.51
CA TYR A 940 5.79 28.46 0.42
C TYR A 940 7.11 28.16 -0.30
N ILE A 941 8.16 28.86 0.10
CA ILE A 941 9.55 28.62 -0.27
C ILE A 941 10.28 28.26 1.02
N SER A 942 11.24 27.34 0.98
CA SER A 942 12.01 26.98 2.17
C SER A 942 12.65 28.23 2.82
N GLY A 943 12.38 28.44 4.11
CA GLY A 943 12.75 29.63 4.88
C GLY A 943 11.73 30.77 4.86
N PHE A 944 10.66 30.68 4.06
CA PHE A 944 9.57 31.65 3.96
C PHE A 944 8.20 30.97 4.14
N GLU A 945 8.05 30.28 5.27
CA GLU A 945 6.81 29.59 5.65
C GLU A 945 5.88 30.45 6.53
N ASN A 946 6.41 31.52 7.14
CA ASN A 946 5.69 32.38 8.06
C ASN A 946 5.27 33.70 7.41
N PHE A 947 4.01 33.78 6.98
CA PHE A 947 3.43 35.00 6.41
C PHE A 947 2.78 35.89 7.49
N PRO A 948 2.63 37.20 7.24
CA PRO A 948 1.87 38.07 8.14
C PRO A 948 0.46 37.53 8.40
N GLN A 949 -0.01 37.56 9.65
CA GLN A 949 -1.32 37.05 10.04
C GLN A 949 -2.45 37.71 9.22
N TYR A 950 -3.47 36.95 8.79
CA TYR A 950 -4.60 37.49 8.00
C TYR A 950 -4.24 38.17 6.65
N SER A 951 -3.00 38.05 6.16
CA SER A 951 -2.64 38.65 4.85
C SER A 951 -3.25 37.88 3.67
N SER A 952 -3.41 38.52 2.51
CA SER A 952 -3.74 37.88 1.23
C SER A 952 -2.54 37.84 0.27
N CYS A 953 -1.65 38.83 0.38
CA CYS A 953 -0.37 38.95 -0.31
C CYS A 953 0.72 39.45 0.66
N CYS A 954 1.98 39.38 0.24
CA CYS A 954 3.12 39.83 1.06
C CYS A 954 4.17 40.54 0.22
N ILE A 955 5.10 41.22 0.88
CA ILE A 955 6.34 41.75 0.31
C ILE A 955 7.51 41.06 1.01
N TYR A 956 8.51 40.65 0.23
CA TYR A 956 9.78 40.16 0.76
C TYR A 956 10.67 41.34 1.16
N SER A 957 11.19 41.33 2.39
CA SER A 957 12.08 42.40 2.86
C SER A 957 13.35 42.50 1.98
N PRO A 958 13.79 43.72 1.63
CA PRO A 958 15.04 43.93 0.92
C PRO A 958 16.28 43.60 1.79
N PHE A 959 16.13 43.55 3.11
CA PHE A 959 17.24 43.39 4.05
C PHE A 959 17.39 41.95 4.57
N THR A 960 18.64 41.49 4.63
CA THR A 960 19.02 40.15 5.09
C THR A 960 19.59 40.13 6.51
N ASN A 961 20.03 41.28 7.01
CA ASN A 961 20.63 41.41 8.33
C ASN A 961 20.61 42.87 8.80
N LYS A 962 20.93 43.09 10.08
CA LYS A 962 20.91 44.43 10.69
C LYS A 962 22.07 45.32 10.22
N SER A 963 23.23 44.73 9.86
CA SER A 963 24.39 45.48 9.35
C SER A 963 24.05 46.22 8.05
N GLU A 964 23.30 45.57 7.15
CA GLU A 964 22.81 46.21 5.92
C GLU A 964 21.97 47.45 6.20
N ILE A 965 21.13 47.41 7.25
CA ILE A 965 20.30 48.54 7.68
C ILE A 965 21.18 49.65 8.28
N GLU A 966 22.10 49.30 9.18
CA GLU A 966 23.02 50.25 9.82
C GLU A 966 23.93 50.94 8.79
N ASP A 967 24.49 50.19 7.84
CA ASP A 967 25.30 50.72 6.75
C ASP A 967 24.48 51.63 5.83
N LEU A 968 23.26 51.24 5.50
CA LEU A 968 22.35 52.07 4.70
C LEU A 968 22.05 53.41 5.39
N LEU A 969 21.69 53.38 6.68
CA LEU A 969 21.38 54.59 7.46
C LEU A 969 22.61 55.48 7.63
N ASN A 970 23.78 54.91 7.96
CA ASN A 970 25.03 55.66 8.12
C ASN A 970 25.45 56.37 6.83
N ASN A 971 25.32 55.69 5.68
CA ASN A 971 25.70 56.24 4.38
C ASN A 971 24.67 57.21 3.78
N THR A 972 23.46 57.30 4.35
CA THR A 972 22.39 58.19 3.86
C THR A 972 22.12 59.36 4.81
N ARG A 973 22.70 59.35 6.00
CA ARG A 973 22.56 60.41 7.01
C ARG A 973 22.97 61.78 6.48
N GLY A 974 22.05 62.75 6.55
CA GLY A 974 22.29 64.14 6.16
C GLY A 974 22.36 64.41 4.65
N LYS A 975 22.05 63.41 3.81
CA LYS A 975 21.98 63.56 2.34
C LYS A 975 20.63 64.14 1.89
N SER A 976 20.60 64.78 0.71
CA SER A 976 19.35 65.22 0.10
C SER A 976 18.52 64.03 -0.43
N GLU A 977 17.21 64.20 -0.62
CA GLU A 977 16.33 63.16 -1.18
C GLU A 977 16.89 62.55 -2.49
N THR A 978 17.39 63.40 -3.38
CA THR A 978 17.97 63.00 -4.66
C THR A 978 19.20 62.12 -4.46
N ASP A 979 20.07 62.46 -3.51
CA ASP A 979 21.29 61.72 -3.22
C ASP A 979 21.00 60.38 -2.55
N ILE A 980 19.99 60.31 -1.67
CA ILE A 980 19.54 59.06 -1.04
C ILE A 980 18.99 58.11 -2.11
N LYS A 981 18.09 58.58 -2.99
CA LYS A 981 17.52 57.75 -4.07
C LYS A 981 18.60 57.27 -5.06
N ASN A 982 19.60 58.09 -5.36
CA ASN A 982 20.73 57.68 -6.20
C ASN A 982 21.59 56.61 -5.53
N TYR A 983 21.90 56.77 -4.24
CA TYR A 983 22.62 55.76 -3.46
C TYR A 983 21.87 54.41 -3.43
N ILE A 984 20.55 54.44 -3.22
CA ILE A 984 19.73 53.22 -3.24
C ILE A 984 19.79 52.57 -4.64
N ARG A 985 19.67 53.34 -5.73
CA ARG A 985 19.78 52.81 -7.11
C ARG A 985 21.10 52.10 -7.37
N GLU A 986 22.22 52.70 -6.95
CA GLU A 986 23.56 52.12 -7.11
C GLU A 986 23.71 50.81 -6.33
N LYS A 987 23.11 50.72 -5.14
CA LYS A 987 23.20 49.54 -4.26
C LYS A 987 22.06 48.55 -4.41
N LEU A 988 21.04 48.84 -5.21
CA LEU A 988 19.81 48.03 -5.28
C LEU A 988 20.08 46.57 -5.65
N SER A 989 21.06 46.30 -6.52
CA SER A 989 21.46 44.95 -6.93
C SER A 989 22.08 44.11 -5.80
N SER A 990 22.61 44.75 -4.75
CA SER A 990 23.11 44.07 -3.55
C SER A 990 21.97 43.62 -2.62
N TYR A 991 20.87 44.38 -2.58
CA TYR A 991 19.69 44.05 -1.78
C TYR A 991 18.71 43.13 -2.54
N ILE A 992 18.51 43.36 -3.83
CA ILE A 992 17.57 42.63 -4.68
C ILE A 992 18.35 41.81 -5.73
N THR A 993 18.58 40.55 -5.41
CA THR A 993 19.32 39.64 -6.29
C THR A 993 18.50 39.26 -7.53
N PRO A 994 19.13 38.83 -8.64
CA PRO A 994 18.41 38.33 -9.82
C PRO A 994 17.43 37.18 -9.50
N TYR A 995 17.78 36.33 -8.52
CA TYR A 995 16.90 35.27 -8.06
C TYR A 995 15.65 35.83 -7.37
N LEU A 996 15.81 36.78 -6.43
CA LEU A 996 14.67 37.43 -5.76
C LEU A 996 13.77 38.13 -6.79
N MET A 997 14.36 38.81 -7.77
CA MET A 997 13.62 39.42 -8.88
C MET A 997 12.79 38.39 -9.67
N GLY A 998 13.38 37.24 -9.99
CA GLY A 998 12.67 36.13 -10.65
C GLY A 998 11.51 35.58 -9.82
N VAL A 999 11.69 35.44 -8.50
CA VAL A 999 10.64 35.01 -7.57
C VAL A 999 9.50 36.04 -7.54
N ILE A 1000 9.81 37.33 -7.42
CA ILE A 1000 8.80 38.40 -7.40
C ILE A 1000 7.98 38.40 -8.67
N LYS A 1001 8.62 38.34 -9.85
CA LYS A 1001 7.91 38.29 -11.14
C LYS A 1001 6.98 37.09 -11.24
N LYS A 1002 7.48 35.91 -10.85
CA LYS A 1002 6.72 34.64 -10.96
C LYS A 1002 5.47 34.66 -10.10
N TYR A 1003 5.54 35.23 -8.91
CA TYR A 1003 4.45 35.21 -7.93
C TYR A 1003 3.76 36.56 -7.74
N ASN A 1004 3.99 37.53 -8.62
CA ASN A 1004 3.42 38.87 -8.48
C ASN A 1004 1.88 38.83 -8.49
N VAL A 1005 1.25 39.77 -7.79
CA VAL A 1005 -0.22 39.92 -7.85
C VAL A 1005 -0.68 40.41 -9.24
N HIS A 1006 0.16 41.16 -9.96
CA HIS A 1006 -0.08 41.62 -11.32
C HIS A 1006 0.61 40.71 -12.36
N ALA A 1007 -0.11 40.33 -13.41
CA ALA A 1007 0.49 39.61 -14.53
C ALA A 1007 1.42 40.54 -15.35
N ASN A 1008 2.55 40.02 -15.82
CA ASN A 1008 3.49 40.70 -16.73
C ASN A 1008 4.13 42.00 -16.18
N ILE A 1009 4.52 42.02 -14.90
CA ILE A 1009 5.25 43.14 -14.29
C ILE A 1009 6.68 43.29 -14.84
N SER A 1010 7.14 44.52 -15.11
CA SER A 1010 8.50 44.81 -15.62
C SER A 1010 9.54 44.95 -14.51
N ASP A 1011 10.81 44.75 -14.85
CA ASP A 1011 11.93 44.93 -13.90
C ASP A 1011 12.02 46.36 -13.37
N GLU A 1012 11.76 47.35 -14.23
CA GLU A 1012 11.83 48.76 -13.86
C GLU A 1012 10.83 49.09 -12.75
N LYS A 1013 9.59 48.64 -12.88
CA LYS A 1013 8.54 48.89 -11.87
C LYS A 1013 8.82 48.23 -10.53
N ILE A 1014 9.36 47.01 -10.54
CA ILE A 1014 9.78 46.33 -9.31
C ILE A 1014 10.89 47.12 -8.62
N LYS A 1015 11.89 47.56 -9.38
CA LYS A 1015 13.02 48.34 -8.85
C LYS A 1015 12.56 49.66 -8.26
N GLU A 1016 11.68 50.39 -8.95
CA GLU A 1016 11.12 51.66 -8.50
C GLU A 1016 10.40 51.53 -7.15
N ASP A 1017 9.55 50.52 -6.99
CA ASP A 1017 8.83 50.28 -5.74
C ASP A 1017 9.76 49.88 -4.58
N TYR A 1018 10.79 49.08 -4.82
CA TYR A 1018 11.81 48.80 -3.78
C TYR A 1018 12.60 50.05 -3.42
N ILE A 1019 12.97 50.89 -4.39
CA ILE A 1019 13.66 52.16 -4.11
C ILE A 1019 12.76 53.04 -3.24
N LYS A 1020 11.47 53.13 -3.57
CA LYS A 1020 10.49 53.88 -2.80
C LYS A 1020 10.36 53.33 -1.37
N LEU A 1021 10.16 52.01 -1.22
CA LEU A 1021 10.05 51.34 0.09
C LEU A 1021 11.28 51.59 0.99
N ILE A 1022 12.48 51.45 0.43
CA ILE A 1022 13.73 51.66 1.17
C ILE A 1022 13.88 53.14 1.56
N TYR A 1023 13.56 54.06 0.65
CA TYR A 1023 13.60 55.50 0.93
C TYR A 1023 12.63 55.90 2.05
N ASP A 1024 11.38 55.44 1.99
CA ASP A 1024 10.36 55.74 2.99
C ASP A 1024 10.74 55.18 4.38
N PHE A 1025 11.38 54.00 4.42
CA PHE A 1025 11.94 53.44 5.64
C PHE A 1025 13.09 54.28 6.23
N ILE A 1026 14.02 54.78 5.40
CA ILE A 1026 15.11 55.66 5.86
C ILE A 1026 14.55 56.95 6.44
N ASN A 1027 13.56 57.57 5.77
CA ASN A 1027 12.94 58.80 6.26
C ASN A 1027 12.28 58.59 7.62
N LEU A 1028 11.54 57.50 7.80
CA LEU A 1028 10.94 57.14 9.08
C LEU A 1028 12.00 57.01 10.20
N LYS A 1029 13.14 56.37 9.90
CA LYS A 1029 14.28 56.21 10.83
C LYS A 1029 15.07 57.48 11.08
N SER A 1030 14.92 58.50 10.22
CA SER A 1030 15.58 59.80 10.36
C SER A 1030 14.74 60.79 11.19
N GLU A 1031 13.43 60.56 11.24
CA GLU A 1031 12.45 61.32 12.03
C GLU A 1031 12.24 60.76 13.46
N SER A 1032 12.74 59.54 13.73
CA SER A 1032 12.70 58.85 15.03
C SER A 1032 14.06 58.86 15.72
#